data_AF-A0A7G9RC28-F1
#
_entry.id   AF-A0A7G9RC28-F1
#
_cell.length_a   1.000
_cell.length_b   1.000
_cell.length_c   1.000
_cell.angle_alpha   90.00
_cell.angle_beta   90.00
_cell.angle_gamma   90.00
#
_symmetry.space_group_name_H-M   'P 1'
#
loop_
_entity.id
_entity.type
_entity.pdbx_description
1 polymer ?
#
loop_
_entity_poly.entity_id
_entity_poly.type
_entity_poly.pdbx_seq_one_letter_code
_entity_poly.pdbx_strand_id
1 'polypeptide(L)'
;MKRDHVRRGHDRDEAGAVAILVAVCLTMLLIATAMVLDFGLARVDRQTNKAQADSAALAGARSMGADYRNTKPWAGVCTAVSYLKAEYSAYSITDSWQTGAGAPVSAPCTDTALLNTACTPSTASSWAVYRGTVGAAASPRLLIEVRAGYDVGDSTAFPEELYTTLSNDRGTASAGGCDNLAVIVTQKRKPGLGSLATSGDVTTRIRSVGRVVLGQNGKAPVALLILEQLDCSAINTDGNTTRLFVHGAGDRPGLIHSDSLGTTPGNAGGCNSNQIVGGSGTIKAFRAATGGAAGVIGIRALLPGAGGNPAKAYDPPLAVQAEGAPGSLPEGRPLVTRAPVDSRYLSTVTSKAASVWPMFSWDQATAQGLGYQWITPPNCGGSGIQPTYTLDKVYINCPGGAVFATSTFNGTSMIVNGSLTVKSGEILRMPNVTQLYVKGPGTSAQNDKGLDIGGTLAVHDGGQSSCALTDSATSGRAELVVGSGFVNQSVTNSVLRLCHTSVITLGNTTAMPTYQDPAPPPSDNSRNGYLNINGGAQDWSAPNAKPGLPANQTDWDNFEDLAMWTETSLPSNIGGNGNMTLQGIFMLPNANPFKIGGTGTQIVTNSQYVVRKLQASGGGVLDMAPDANDAVLVNYFGDYVLVR
;
A
#
# COMPACT_ATOMS: atom_id res chain seq x y z
N MET A 1 116.55 3.71 16.50
CA MET A 1 115.36 4.20 15.74
C MET A 1 115.03 3.15 14.70
N LYS A 2 113.84 2.60 14.53
CA LYS A 2 112.48 2.88 14.98
C LYS A 2 111.77 1.52 15.11
N ARG A 3 110.95 1.33 16.15
CA ARG A 3 110.07 0.18 16.37
C ARG A 3 108.84 0.31 15.48
N ASP A 4 108.50 -0.74 14.73
CA ASP A 4 107.16 -0.94 14.18
C ASP A 4 106.44 -2.01 15.03
N HIS A 5 105.44 -1.57 15.78
CA HIS A 5 104.54 -2.42 16.55
C HIS A 5 103.29 -2.73 15.73
N VAL A 6 103.09 -4.02 15.48
CA VAL A 6 101.84 -4.62 15.02
C VAL A 6 100.77 -4.44 16.10
N ARG A 7 99.63 -3.81 15.74
CA ARG A 7 98.37 -3.87 16.49
C ARG A 7 97.42 -4.82 15.78
N ARG A 8 97.00 -5.90 16.45
CA ARG A 8 95.84 -6.73 16.10
C ARG A 8 95.04 -7.02 17.37
N GLY A 9 93.72 -6.87 17.28
CA GLY A 9 92.75 -7.61 18.08
C GLY A 9 91.96 -6.83 19.12
N HIS A 10 90.99 -6.01 18.68
CA HIS A 10 89.90 -5.56 19.56
C HIS A 10 88.60 -5.27 18.76
N ASP A 11 88.09 -6.27 18.02
CA ASP A 11 86.83 -6.15 17.25
C ASP A 11 85.95 -7.41 17.35
N ARG A 12 86.16 -8.30 18.34
CA ARG A 12 85.45 -9.59 18.41
C ARG A 12 84.37 -9.71 19.49
N ASP A 13 84.22 -8.75 20.41
CA ASP A 13 83.26 -8.87 21.52
C ASP A 13 81.91 -8.13 21.30
N GLU A 14 81.81 -7.21 20.33
CA GLU A 14 80.53 -6.49 20.08
C GLU A 14 79.58 -7.25 19.15
N ALA A 15 80.09 -8.16 18.31
CA ALA A 15 79.29 -8.91 17.35
C ALA A 15 78.23 -9.81 18.04
N GLY A 16 78.53 -10.34 19.23
CA GLY A 16 77.59 -11.14 20.02
C GLY A 16 76.43 -10.32 20.59
N ALA A 17 76.72 -9.12 21.09
CA ALA A 17 75.70 -8.22 21.63
C ALA A 17 74.75 -7.69 20.54
N VAL A 18 75.29 -7.34 19.36
CA VAL A 18 74.50 -6.90 18.20
C VAL A 18 73.60 -8.04 17.70
N ALA A 19 74.09 -9.28 17.64
CA ALA A 19 73.27 -10.42 17.22
C ALA A 19 72.07 -10.66 18.16
N ILE A 20 72.26 -10.55 19.47
CA ILE A 20 71.19 -10.67 20.46
C ILE A 20 70.18 -9.54 20.32
N LEU A 21 70.65 -8.29 20.17
CA LEU A 21 69.77 -7.13 20.03
C LEU A 21 68.95 -7.19 18.74
N VAL A 22 69.55 -7.59 17.62
CA VAL A 22 68.84 -7.81 16.35
C VAL A 22 67.81 -8.93 16.48
N ALA A 23 68.16 -10.05 17.14
CA ALA A 23 67.22 -11.15 17.36
C ALA A 23 66.02 -10.73 18.22
N VAL A 24 66.23 -9.95 19.28
CA VAL A 24 65.14 -9.40 20.13
C VAL A 24 64.27 -8.43 19.35
N CYS A 25 64.87 -7.51 18.58
CA CYS A 25 64.14 -6.56 17.74
C CYS A 25 63.29 -7.26 16.68
N LEU A 26 63.84 -8.26 15.97
CA LEU A 26 63.10 -9.05 14.99
C LEU A 26 61.97 -9.84 15.64
N THR A 27 62.21 -10.43 16.82
CA THR A 27 61.17 -11.15 17.57
C THR A 27 60.02 -10.23 17.98
N MET A 28 60.33 -9.03 18.47
CA MET A 28 59.32 -8.02 18.82
C MET A 28 58.53 -7.56 17.58
N LEU A 29 59.19 -7.34 16.44
CA LEU A 29 58.53 -6.98 15.18
C LEU A 29 57.61 -8.09 14.67
N LEU A 30 58.04 -9.36 14.76
CA LEU A 30 57.22 -10.51 14.37
C LEU A 30 56.00 -10.65 15.28
N ILE A 31 56.18 -10.49 16.58
CA ILE A 31 55.08 -10.51 17.56
C ILE A 31 54.08 -9.37 17.29
N ALA A 32 54.57 -8.15 17.03
CA ALA A 32 53.72 -7.02 16.70
C ALA A 32 52.95 -7.25 15.39
N THR A 33 53.62 -7.75 14.35
CA THR A 33 53.00 -8.07 13.05
C THR A 33 51.91 -9.15 13.21
N ALA A 34 52.20 -10.19 14.00
CA ALA A 34 51.27 -11.25 14.32
C ALA A 34 50.01 -10.74 15.04
N MET A 35 50.17 -9.85 16.03
CA MET A 35 49.04 -9.21 16.72
C MET A 35 48.20 -8.35 15.77
N VAL A 36 48.82 -7.58 14.88
CA VAL A 36 48.11 -6.74 13.89
C VAL A 36 47.28 -7.61 12.94
N LEU A 37 47.81 -8.75 12.49
CA LEU A 37 47.06 -9.69 11.65
C LEU A 37 45.85 -10.27 12.39
N ASP A 38 46.01 -10.69 13.65
CA ASP A 38 44.91 -11.22 14.46
C ASP A 38 43.82 -10.15 14.70
N PHE A 39 44.20 -8.90 14.98
CA PHE A 39 43.26 -7.78 15.07
C PHE A 39 42.58 -7.45 13.74
N GLY A 40 43.31 -7.55 12.62
CA GLY A 40 42.76 -7.37 11.27
C GLY A 40 41.66 -8.39 10.98
N LEU A 41 41.90 -9.65 11.30
CA LEU A 41 40.91 -10.72 11.14
C LEU A 41 39.72 -10.54 12.09
N ALA A 42 39.95 -10.15 13.35
CA ALA A 42 38.87 -9.83 14.29
C ALA A 42 38.01 -8.65 13.80
N ARG A 43 38.60 -7.66 13.13
CA ARG A 43 37.86 -6.54 12.53
C ARG A 43 36.97 -6.99 11.36
N VAL A 44 37.46 -7.89 10.50
CA VAL A 44 36.67 -8.47 9.40
C VAL A 44 35.52 -9.30 9.94
N ASP A 45 35.77 -10.14 10.95
CA ASP A 45 34.73 -10.91 11.63
C ASP A 45 33.65 -9.97 12.22
N ARG A 46 34.07 -8.89 12.89
CA ARG A 46 33.17 -7.88 13.44
C ARG A 46 32.30 -7.21 12.37
N GLN A 47 32.86 -6.84 11.22
CA GLN A 47 32.11 -6.21 10.12
C GLN A 47 31.08 -7.17 9.51
N THR A 48 31.47 -8.42 9.30
CA THR A 48 30.59 -9.46 8.75
C THR A 48 29.43 -9.74 9.71
N ASN A 49 29.74 -9.95 11.01
CA ASN A 49 28.72 -10.16 12.03
C ASN A 49 27.78 -8.97 12.16
N LYS A 50 28.29 -7.73 12.03
CA LYS A 50 27.44 -6.52 12.07
C LYS A 50 26.47 -6.47 10.89
N ALA A 51 26.93 -6.76 9.67
CA ALA A 51 26.05 -6.81 8.50
C ALA A 51 24.94 -7.88 8.66
N GLN A 52 25.31 -9.06 9.13
CA GLN A 52 24.36 -10.15 9.37
C GLN A 52 23.35 -9.82 10.48
N ALA A 53 23.82 -9.19 11.57
CA ALA A 53 22.94 -8.76 12.66
C ALA A 53 22.01 -7.61 12.25
N ASP A 54 22.46 -6.65 11.43
CA ASP A 54 21.62 -5.58 10.90
C ASP A 54 20.48 -6.17 10.04
N SER A 55 20.80 -7.07 9.12
CA SER A 55 19.79 -7.74 8.28
C SER A 55 18.82 -8.59 9.10
N ALA A 56 19.32 -9.37 10.07
CA ALA A 56 18.49 -10.19 10.93
C ALA A 56 17.58 -9.35 11.85
N ALA A 57 18.09 -8.25 12.40
CA ALA A 57 17.33 -7.35 13.25
C ALA A 57 16.21 -6.66 12.46
N LEU A 58 16.48 -6.26 11.22
CA LEU A 58 15.48 -5.68 10.33
C LEU A 58 14.39 -6.68 9.94
N ALA A 59 14.78 -7.89 9.55
CA ALA A 59 13.85 -8.98 9.22
C ALA A 59 12.97 -9.35 10.43
N GLY A 60 13.59 -9.45 11.62
CA GLY A 60 12.87 -9.70 12.86
C GLY A 60 11.92 -8.58 13.25
N ALA A 61 12.36 -7.33 13.23
CA ALA A 61 11.50 -6.18 13.55
C ALA A 61 10.28 -6.13 12.62
N ARG A 62 10.49 -6.39 11.33
CA ARG A 62 9.39 -6.47 10.35
C ARG A 62 8.37 -7.55 10.70
N SER A 63 8.81 -8.76 11.05
CA SER A 63 7.87 -9.83 11.44
C SER A 63 7.23 -9.58 12.81
N MET A 64 7.93 -8.90 13.71
CA MET A 64 7.40 -8.51 15.02
C MET A 64 6.27 -7.50 14.89
N GLY A 65 6.34 -6.60 13.92
CA GLY A 65 5.31 -5.58 13.66
C GLY A 65 4.08 -6.06 12.88
N ALA A 66 4.02 -7.32 12.45
CA ALA A 66 3.06 -7.80 11.44
C ALA A 66 1.56 -7.80 11.85
N ASP A 67 1.22 -7.55 13.12
CA ASP A 67 -0.18 -7.51 13.60
C ASP A 67 -0.63 -6.11 14.07
N TYR A 68 0.28 -5.13 14.07
CA TYR A 68 0.02 -3.68 14.16
C TYR A 68 -0.70 -3.11 15.39
N ARG A 69 -1.56 -3.88 16.07
CA ARG A 69 -2.16 -3.54 17.37
C ARG A 69 -1.20 -3.84 18.50
N ASN A 70 -0.44 -4.92 18.37
CA ASN A 70 0.57 -5.36 19.31
C ASN A 70 1.76 -5.93 18.53
N THR A 71 2.97 -5.78 19.07
CA THR A 71 4.10 -6.52 18.52
C THR A 71 4.01 -8.00 18.89
N LYS A 72 4.48 -8.87 17.99
CA LYS A 72 4.54 -10.33 18.16
C LYS A 72 5.99 -10.76 18.35
N PRO A 73 6.46 -10.86 19.61
CA PRO A 73 7.88 -11.02 19.89
C PRO A 73 8.42 -12.35 19.37
N TRP A 74 7.65 -13.45 19.48
CA TRP A 74 8.05 -14.75 18.95
C TRP A 74 8.15 -14.78 17.42
N ALA A 75 7.23 -14.13 16.70
CA ALA A 75 7.30 -14.02 15.24
C ALA A 75 8.58 -13.28 14.79
N GLY A 76 8.89 -12.18 15.48
CA GLY A 76 10.12 -11.43 15.24
C GLY A 76 11.39 -12.23 15.48
N VAL A 77 11.51 -12.85 16.68
CA VAL A 77 12.68 -13.65 17.04
C VAL A 77 12.85 -14.83 16.07
N CYS A 78 11.78 -15.56 15.77
CA CYS A 78 11.84 -16.71 14.85
C CYS A 78 12.30 -16.31 13.44
N THR A 79 11.80 -15.18 12.91
CA THR A 79 12.23 -14.67 11.62
C THR A 79 13.71 -14.27 11.62
N ALA A 80 14.16 -13.52 12.63
CA ALA A 80 15.57 -13.16 12.76
C ALA A 80 16.48 -14.40 12.88
N VAL A 81 16.05 -15.42 13.63
CA VAL A 81 16.80 -16.67 13.79
C VAL A 81 16.85 -17.47 12.49
N SER A 82 15.76 -17.55 11.72
CA SER A 82 15.79 -18.22 10.41
C SER A 82 16.79 -17.57 9.45
N TYR A 83 16.87 -16.23 9.46
CA TYR A 83 17.84 -15.50 8.66
C TYR A 83 19.28 -15.83 9.10
N LEU A 84 19.55 -15.76 10.40
CA LEU A 84 20.87 -16.09 10.96
C LEU A 84 21.28 -17.55 10.68
N LYS A 85 20.34 -18.50 10.76
CA LYS A 85 20.62 -19.92 10.46
C LYS A 85 20.94 -20.15 8.99
N ALA A 86 20.29 -19.43 8.07
CA ALA A 86 20.63 -19.50 6.65
C ALA A 86 22.06 -18.99 6.39
N GLU A 87 22.41 -17.86 6.99
CA GLU A 87 23.74 -17.25 6.88
C GLU A 87 24.86 -18.08 7.53
N TYR A 88 24.57 -18.74 8.65
CA TYR A 88 25.50 -19.62 9.36
C TYR A 88 25.26 -21.10 9.06
N SER A 89 24.70 -21.44 7.90
CA SER A 89 24.33 -22.82 7.52
C SER A 89 25.49 -23.82 7.56
N ALA A 90 26.74 -23.36 7.47
CA ALA A 90 27.95 -24.19 7.63
C ALA A 90 28.21 -24.65 9.09
N TYR A 91 27.46 -24.14 10.08
CA TYR A 91 27.67 -24.41 11.49
C TYR A 91 26.45 -25.11 12.12
N SER A 92 26.71 -26.08 13.00
CA SER A 92 25.67 -26.64 13.87
C SER A 92 25.46 -25.69 15.06
N ILE A 93 24.25 -25.13 15.15
CA ILE A 93 23.87 -24.21 16.23
C ILE A 93 23.03 -25.00 17.25
N THR A 94 23.44 -24.95 18.52
CA THR A 94 22.62 -25.46 19.63
C THR A 94 21.67 -24.35 20.08
N ASP A 95 20.37 -24.62 19.97
CA ASP A 95 19.31 -23.67 20.23
C ASP A 95 18.83 -23.70 21.69
N SER A 96 18.50 -22.54 22.24
CA SER A 96 17.76 -22.38 23.49
C SER A 96 16.77 -21.23 23.37
N TRP A 97 15.54 -21.46 23.83
CA TRP A 97 14.44 -20.50 23.72
C TRP A 97 13.85 -20.22 25.09
N GLN A 98 13.64 -18.96 25.41
CA GLN A 98 13.15 -18.50 26.71
C GLN A 98 12.26 -17.28 26.55
N THR A 99 11.40 -17.04 27.52
CA THR A 99 10.77 -15.72 27.68
C THR A 99 11.79 -14.70 28.19
N GLY A 100 11.49 -13.40 28.12
CA GLY A 100 12.33 -12.37 28.74
C GLY A 100 12.47 -12.52 30.27
N ALA A 101 11.53 -13.22 30.92
CA ALA A 101 11.61 -13.59 32.33
C ALA A 101 12.50 -14.83 32.60
N GLY A 102 13.05 -15.46 31.57
CA GLY A 102 13.93 -16.63 31.68
C GLY A 102 13.22 -17.99 31.71
N ALA A 103 11.88 -18.03 31.60
CA ALA A 103 11.16 -19.30 31.53
C ALA A 103 11.43 -20.01 30.19
N PRO A 104 11.82 -21.30 30.18
CA PRO A 104 12.13 -22.03 28.95
C PRO A 104 10.88 -22.28 28.11
N VAL A 105 11.06 -22.25 26.79
CA VAL A 105 9.99 -22.50 25.79
C VAL A 105 10.48 -23.54 24.79
N SER A 106 9.62 -24.46 24.38
CA SER A 106 9.96 -25.51 23.41
C SER A 106 9.40 -25.14 22.03
N ALA A 107 10.26 -25.19 21.00
CA ALA A 107 9.90 -25.05 19.58
C ALA A 107 8.93 -23.89 19.24
N PRO A 108 9.19 -22.65 19.68
CA PRO A 108 8.25 -21.53 19.50
C PRO A 108 7.99 -21.17 18.03
N CYS A 109 8.92 -21.48 17.12
CA CYS A 109 8.82 -21.12 15.71
C CYS A 109 7.89 -22.01 14.88
N THR A 110 7.40 -23.10 15.46
CA THR A 110 6.38 -23.98 14.85
C THR A 110 5.03 -23.87 15.56
N ASP A 111 4.98 -23.19 16.70
CA ASP A 111 3.76 -23.00 17.48
C ASP A 111 3.05 -21.72 17.04
N THR A 112 1.97 -21.88 16.28
CA THR A 112 1.17 -20.77 15.77
C THR A 112 0.49 -19.95 16.86
N ALA A 113 0.21 -20.53 18.03
CA ALA A 113 -0.34 -19.77 19.16
C ALA A 113 0.72 -18.83 19.73
N LEU A 114 1.94 -19.34 19.96
CA LEU A 114 3.07 -18.52 20.44
C LEU A 114 3.48 -17.43 19.45
N LEU A 115 3.52 -17.76 18.15
CA LEU A 115 3.81 -16.80 17.09
C LEU A 115 2.80 -15.64 17.06
N ASN A 116 1.57 -15.87 17.51
CA ASN A 116 0.51 -14.86 17.56
C ASN A 116 0.37 -14.15 18.91
N THR A 117 1.14 -14.54 19.93
CA THR A 117 1.10 -13.90 21.25
C THR A 117 1.54 -12.44 21.17
N ALA A 118 0.71 -11.54 21.69
CA ALA A 118 1.01 -10.11 21.77
C ALA A 118 2.03 -9.78 22.87
N CYS A 119 2.92 -8.84 22.60
CA CYS A 119 3.81 -8.26 23.59
C CYS A 119 3.02 -7.34 24.52
N THR A 120 3.23 -7.47 25.83
CA THR A 120 2.69 -6.56 26.84
C THR A 120 3.79 -5.60 27.27
N PRO A 121 3.60 -4.27 27.14
CA PRO A 121 4.60 -3.27 27.51
C PRO A 121 5.18 -3.51 28.90
N SER A 122 6.51 -3.41 29.03
CA SER A 122 7.25 -3.56 30.29
C SER A 122 7.06 -4.90 31.02
N THR A 123 6.52 -5.93 30.36
CA THR A 123 6.23 -7.23 30.98
C THR A 123 7.12 -8.32 30.37
N ALA A 124 8.23 -8.63 31.04
CA ALA A 124 9.28 -9.54 30.52
C ALA A 124 8.80 -10.97 30.20
N SER A 125 7.72 -11.46 30.82
CA SER A 125 7.15 -12.77 30.48
C SER A 125 6.51 -12.82 29.09
N SER A 126 6.11 -11.66 28.54
CA SER A 126 5.58 -11.55 27.18
C SER A 126 6.67 -11.42 26.11
N TRP A 127 7.93 -11.18 26.51
CA TRP A 127 9.07 -11.01 25.60
C TRP A 127 9.63 -12.36 25.15
N ALA A 128 10.35 -12.35 24.04
CA ALA A 128 10.96 -13.55 23.47
C ALA A 128 12.48 -13.42 23.42
N VAL A 129 13.17 -14.49 23.82
CA VAL A 129 14.63 -14.58 23.82
C VAL A 129 15.05 -15.90 23.18
N TYR A 130 15.98 -15.79 22.23
CA TYR A 130 16.68 -16.92 21.65
C TYR A 130 18.17 -16.82 21.96
N ARG A 131 18.80 -17.97 22.25
CA ARG A 131 20.24 -18.13 22.37
C ARG A 131 20.72 -19.29 21.51
N GLY A 132 21.64 -19.01 20.60
CA GLY A 132 22.32 -19.98 19.77
C GLY A 132 23.80 -20.05 20.12
N THR A 133 24.36 -21.25 20.26
CA THR A 133 25.81 -21.45 20.46
C THR A 133 26.41 -22.34 19.39
N VAL A 134 27.61 -21.97 18.92
CA VAL A 134 28.42 -22.77 17.99
C VAL A 134 29.74 -23.15 18.67
N GLY A 135 30.06 -24.44 18.66
CA GLY A 135 31.23 -25.01 19.35
C GLY A 135 30.87 -25.65 20.68
N ALA A 136 31.87 -25.99 21.49
CA ALA A 136 31.64 -26.64 22.78
C ALA A 136 30.91 -25.70 23.75
N ALA A 137 29.90 -26.22 24.47
CA ALA A 137 29.06 -25.44 25.39
C ALA A 137 29.86 -24.66 26.45
N ALA A 138 30.97 -25.22 26.92
CA ALA A 138 31.84 -24.58 27.91
C ALA A 138 32.69 -23.41 27.34
N SER A 139 32.85 -23.31 26.02
CA SER A 139 33.65 -22.28 25.36
C SER A 139 33.18 -22.10 23.91
N PRO A 140 31.99 -21.50 23.70
CA PRO A 140 31.44 -21.34 22.36
C PRO A 140 32.28 -20.34 21.56
N ARG A 141 32.54 -20.69 20.29
CA ARG A 141 33.21 -19.81 19.33
C ARG A 141 32.28 -18.68 18.90
N LEU A 142 30.99 -18.97 18.76
CA LEU A 142 29.96 -17.99 18.40
C LEU A 142 28.80 -18.12 19.39
N LEU A 143 28.36 -17.00 19.94
CA LEU A 143 27.15 -16.86 20.74
C LEU A 143 26.25 -15.84 20.03
N ILE A 144 25.05 -16.29 19.69
CA ILE A 144 24.01 -15.48 19.06
C ILE A 144 22.91 -15.32 20.09
N GLU A 145 22.45 -14.08 20.29
CA GLU A 145 21.29 -13.79 21.12
C GLU A 145 20.34 -12.90 20.35
N VAL A 146 19.07 -13.28 20.30
CA VAL A 146 18.00 -12.47 19.68
C VAL A 146 16.95 -12.20 20.75
N ARG A 147 16.58 -10.93 20.95
CA ARG A 147 15.61 -10.52 21.97
C ARG A 147 14.55 -9.62 21.34
N ALA A 148 13.28 -9.94 21.54
CA ALA A 148 12.15 -9.07 21.24
C ALA A 148 11.48 -8.63 22.55
N GLY A 149 11.38 -7.32 22.77
CA GLY A 149 11.29 -6.77 24.12
C GLY A 149 12.67 -6.44 24.67
N TYR A 150 13.26 -5.34 24.18
CA TYR A 150 14.64 -4.96 24.49
C TYR A 150 14.74 -3.49 24.90
N ASP A 151 15.46 -3.22 25.99
CA ASP A 151 15.85 -1.87 26.38
C ASP A 151 17.22 -1.56 25.78
N VAL A 152 17.26 -0.55 24.91
CA VAL A 152 18.49 -0.10 24.24
C VAL A 152 19.49 0.47 25.24
N GLY A 153 19.04 0.92 26.43
CA GLY A 153 19.87 1.47 27.49
C GLY A 153 20.60 0.45 28.37
N ASP A 154 20.78 -0.80 27.93
CA ASP A 154 21.52 -1.85 28.67
C ASP A 154 23.04 -1.54 28.74
N SER A 155 23.39 -0.61 29.63
CA SER A 155 24.75 -0.16 29.90
C SER A 155 25.66 -1.22 30.52
N THR A 156 25.10 -2.33 31.01
CA THR A 156 25.88 -3.44 31.56
C THR A 156 26.50 -4.31 30.47
N ALA A 157 25.83 -4.41 29.32
CA ALA A 157 26.27 -5.20 28.19
C ALA A 157 27.09 -4.40 27.15
N PHE A 158 26.81 -3.10 27.02
CA PHE A 158 27.44 -2.16 26.07
C PHE A 158 27.76 -0.81 26.75
N PRO A 159 28.86 -0.74 27.53
CA PRO A 159 29.20 0.44 28.33
C PRO A 159 29.44 1.72 27.52
N GLU A 160 29.79 1.59 26.23
CA GLU A 160 29.95 2.70 25.30
C GLU A 160 28.69 3.57 25.13
N GLU A 161 27.52 3.04 25.48
CA GLU A 161 26.22 3.71 25.34
C GLU A 161 25.94 4.74 26.43
N LEU A 162 26.71 4.69 27.54
CA LEU A 162 26.65 5.70 28.59
C LEU A 162 27.17 7.07 28.12
N TYR A 163 27.93 7.11 27.02
CA TYR A 163 28.64 8.31 26.56
C TYR A 163 28.00 8.98 25.34
N THR A 164 26.86 8.49 24.86
CA THR A 164 26.20 9.00 23.64
C THR A 164 24.74 9.38 23.87
N THR A 165 24.14 10.02 22.86
CA THR A 165 22.71 10.40 22.82
C THR A 165 21.75 9.20 22.88
N LEU A 166 22.25 7.96 22.73
CA LEU A 166 21.47 6.72 22.82
C LEU A 166 21.11 6.34 24.26
N SER A 167 21.77 6.91 25.28
CA SER A 167 21.51 6.65 26.70
C SER A 167 20.05 6.92 27.15
N ASN A 168 19.31 7.75 26.39
CA ASN A 168 17.91 8.09 26.62
C ASN A 168 16.94 7.47 25.59
N ASP A 169 17.44 6.78 24.57
CA ASP A 169 16.60 6.24 23.50
C ASP A 169 16.02 4.87 23.86
N ARG A 170 15.00 4.86 24.72
CA ARG A 170 14.31 3.64 25.19
C ARG A 170 13.23 3.13 24.21
N GLY A 171 13.18 3.67 23.00
CA GLY A 171 12.05 3.49 22.11
C GLY A 171 10.81 4.26 22.57
N THR A 172 9.65 3.82 22.11
CA THR A 172 8.38 4.46 22.39
C THR A 172 7.97 4.17 23.84
N ALA A 173 7.82 5.21 24.67
CA ALA A 173 7.52 5.03 26.10
C ALA A 173 6.26 4.17 26.36
N SER A 174 5.25 4.26 25.49
CA SER A 174 4.02 3.44 25.57
C SER A 174 4.20 1.99 25.13
N ALA A 175 5.24 1.67 24.35
CA ALA A 175 5.57 0.32 23.94
C ALA A 175 6.38 -0.43 25.02
N GLY A 176 7.03 0.29 25.95
CA GLY A 176 7.75 -0.32 27.07
C GLY A 176 8.78 -1.37 26.65
N GLY A 177 9.48 -1.14 25.54
CA GLY A 177 10.49 -2.03 24.96
C GLY A 177 9.95 -3.07 23.96
N CYS A 178 8.63 -3.24 23.86
CA CYS A 178 7.99 -4.17 22.92
C CYS A 178 8.20 -3.80 21.45
N ASP A 179 8.60 -2.57 21.16
CA ASP A 179 8.92 -2.06 19.84
C ASP A 179 10.34 -2.39 19.38
N ASN A 180 11.21 -2.89 20.26
CA ASN A 180 12.61 -3.18 19.91
C ASN A 180 12.87 -4.68 19.79
N LEU A 181 13.59 -5.05 18.72
CA LEU A 181 14.19 -6.37 18.53
C LEU A 181 15.71 -6.22 18.38
N ALA A 182 16.46 -6.82 19.30
CA ALA A 182 17.92 -6.81 19.29
C ALA A 182 18.47 -8.13 18.79
N VAL A 183 19.50 -8.06 17.94
CA VAL A 183 20.37 -9.17 17.56
C VAL A 183 21.77 -8.86 18.07
N ILE A 184 22.29 -9.73 18.92
CA ILE A 184 23.61 -9.63 19.53
C ILE A 184 24.43 -10.82 19.09
N VAL A 185 25.59 -10.56 18.49
CA VAL A 185 26.53 -11.60 18.07
C VAL A 185 27.84 -11.40 18.83
N THR A 186 28.28 -12.43 19.53
CA THR A 186 29.57 -12.49 20.20
C THR A 186 30.41 -13.58 19.58
N GLN A 187 31.58 -13.23 19.05
CA GLN A 187 32.53 -14.18 18.46
C GLN A 187 33.83 -14.17 19.24
N LYS A 188 34.27 -15.37 19.63
CA LYS A 188 35.57 -15.61 20.24
C LYS A 188 36.51 -16.20 19.20
N ARG A 189 37.67 -15.57 19.04
CA ARG A 189 38.72 -16.03 18.13
C ARG A 189 39.97 -16.32 18.93
N LYS A 190 40.47 -17.55 18.83
CA LYS A 190 41.81 -17.88 19.32
C LYS A 190 42.84 -17.11 18.49
N PRO A 191 43.79 -16.41 19.12
CA PRO A 191 44.85 -15.73 18.41
C PRO A 191 45.66 -16.76 17.62
N GLY A 192 45.98 -16.45 16.36
CA GLY A 192 46.75 -17.33 15.49
C GLY A 192 48.23 -17.19 15.81
N LEU A 193 48.90 -16.34 15.03
CA LEU A 193 50.32 -16.05 15.24
C LEU A 193 50.56 -15.22 16.51
N GLY A 194 49.56 -14.44 16.95
CA GLY A 194 49.62 -13.64 18.19
C GLY A 194 49.48 -14.46 19.47
N SER A 195 49.27 -15.78 19.36
CA SER A 195 49.24 -16.70 20.52
C SER A 195 50.54 -16.68 21.33
N LEU A 196 51.64 -16.26 20.71
CA LEU A 196 52.93 -16.03 21.37
C LEU A 196 52.92 -14.85 22.35
N ALA A 197 51.99 -13.91 22.20
CA ALA A 197 51.88 -12.71 23.03
C ALA A 197 50.66 -12.69 23.94
N THR A 198 49.59 -13.41 23.59
CA THR A 198 48.40 -13.54 24.42
C THR A 198 47.79 -14.93 24.25
N SER A 199 47.44 -15.57 25.37
CA SER A 199 46.71 -16.84 25.38
C SER A 199 45.19 -16.66 25.44
N GLY A 200 44.71 -15.42 25.60
CA GLY A 200 43.29 -15.11 25.70
C GLY A 200 42.62 -15.00 24.32
N ASP A 201 41.36 -15.45 24.24
CA ASP A 201 40.54 -15.27 23.05
C ASP A 201 40.29 -13.78 22.77
N VAL A 202 40.49 -13.38 21.52
CA VAL A 202 40.03 -12.09 21.02
C VAL A 202 38.52 -12.17 20.88
N THR A 203 37.80 -11.43 21.73
CA THR A 203 36.33 -11.42 21.74
C THR A 203 35.82 -10.18 21.03
N THR A 204 35.00 -10.37 20.01
CA THR A 204 34.22 -9.29 19.41
C THR A 204 32.75 -9.46 19.76
N ARG A 205 32.10 -8.35 20.10
CA ARG A 205 30.67 -8.31 20.40
C ARG A 205 30.05 -7.18 19.59
N ILE A 206 28.95 -7.47 18.91
CA ILE A 206 28.17 -6.49 18.16
C ILE A 206 26.71 -6.61 18.52
N ARG A 207 26.00 -5.50 18.35
CA ARG A 207 24.55 -5.39 18.51
C ARG A 207 23.95 -4.65 17.33
N SER A 208 22.77 -5.08 16.95
CA SER A 208 21.90 -4.39 16.01
C SER A 208 20.49 -4.41 16.58
N VAL A 209 19.83 -3.26 16.62
CA VAL A 209 18.47 -3.15 17.12
C VAL A 209 17.56 -2.67 15.99
N GLY A 210 16.58 -3.49 15.63
CA GLY A 210 15.48 -3.08 14.79
C GLY A 210 14.34 -2.57 15.67
N ARG A 211 13.85 -1.36 15.38
CA ARG A 211 12.70 -0.78 16.05
C ARG A 211 11.49 -0.80 15.12
N VAL A 212 10.36 -1.26 15.64
CA VAL A 212 9.05 -1.12 15.03
C VAL A 212 8.48 0.21 15.48
N VAL A 213 8.29 1.16 14.57
CA VAL A 213 7.56 2.38 14.87
C VAL A 213 6.09 2.00 14.95
N LEU A 214 5.61 1.71 16.15
CA LEU A 214 4.19 1.53 16.41
C LEU A 214 3.52 2.89 16.19
N GLY A 215 2.97 3.09 14.99
CA GLY A 215 2.34 4.34 14.62
C GLY A 215 1.20 4.65 15.59
N GLN A 216 1.36 5.72 16.39
CA GLN A 216 0.21 6.33 17.05
C GLN A 216 -0.74 6.80 15.94
N ASN A 217 -1.87 6.10 15.78
CA ASN A 217 -2.91 6.37 14.78
C ASN A 217 -2.51 6.13 13.31
N GLY A 218 -1.60 5.19 13.04
CA GLY A 218 -1.07 4.87 11.70
C GLY A 218 -2.14 4.45 10.68
N LYS A 219 -2.87 5.40 10.13
CA LYS A 219 -3.69 5.22 8.93
C LYS A 219 -3.14 6.09 7.81
N ALA A 220 -3.07 5.55 6.60
CA ALA A 220 -2.59 6.28 5.45
C ALA A 220 -3.52 6.07 4.26
N PRO A 221 -3.56 7.03 3.31
CA PRO A 221 -4.38 6.90 2.12
C PRO A 221 -3.74 5.85 1.22
N VAL A 222 -4.43 4.74 0.99
CA VAL A 222 -4.02 3.77 -0.04
C VAL A 222 -4.63 4.23 -1.35
N ALA A 223 -3.81 4.77 -2.24
CA ALA A 223 -4.26 5.25 -3.55
C ALA A 223 -4.92 4.14 -4.37
N LEU A 224 -4.35 2.94 -4.27
CA LEU A 224 -4.84 1.76 -4.97
C LEU A 224 -4.99 0.58 -4.01
N LEU A 225 -6.25 0.28 -3.67
CA LEU A 225 -6.64 -0.85 -2.83
C LEU A 225 -7.31 -1.93 -3.69
N ILE A 226 -6.63 -3.06 -3.84
CA ILE A 226 -7.07 -4.19 -4.64
C ILE A 226 -7.64 -5.28 -3.75
N LEU A 227 -8.92 -5.61 -3.97
CA LEU A 227 -9.71 -6.48 -3.10
C LEU A 227 -9.75 -7.94 -3.55
N GLU A 228 -9.22 -8.29 -4.73
CA GLU A 228 -9.08 -9.69 -5.15
C GLU A 228 -8.24 -10.45 -4.13
N GLN A 229 -8.78 -11.55 -3.60
CA GLN A 229 -8.13 -12.31 -2.53
C GLN A 229 -7.39 -13.55 -3.01
N LEU A 230 -7.73 -14.05 -4.20
CA LEU A 230 -7.28 -15.35 -4.67
C LEU A 230 -6.52 -15.23 -5.98
N ASP A 231 -7.05 -14.50 -6.95
CA ASP A 231 -6.54 -14.58 -8.32
C ASP A 231 -5.14 -13.98 -8.53
N CYS A 232 -4.46 -14.53 -9.53
CA CYS A 232 -3.29 -13.93 -10.15
C CYS A 232 -3.75 -12.74 -11.02
N SER A 233 -2.86 -11.80 -11.35
CA SER A 233 -3.21 -10.59 -12.11
C SER A 233 -4.24 -9.68 -11.40
N ALA A 234 -4.09 -9.52 -10.09
CA ALA A 234 -4.88 -8.56 -9.32
C ALA A 234 -4.60 -7.12 -9.77
N ILE A 235 -3.35 -6.82 -10.12
CA ILE A 235 -2.94 -5.64 -10.89
C ILE A 235 -2.18 -6.11 -12.12
N ASN A 236 -2.65 -5.70 -13.30
CA ASN A 236 -1.99 -5.97 -14.57
C ASN A 236 -1.75 -4.69 -15.37
N THR A 237 -0.58 -4.59 -16.01
CA THR A 237 -0.24 -3.52 -16.95
C THR A 237 -0.02 -4.09 -18.35
N ASP A 238 -0.74 -3.56 -19.33
CA ASP A 238 -0.63 -3.97 -20.73
C ASP A 238 0.10 -2.92 -21.56
N GLY A 239 1.13 -3.35 -22.28
CA GLY A 239 2.00 -2.51 -23.09
C GLY A 239 3.25 -2.04 -22.34
N ASN A 240 4.40 -2.12 -23.01
CA ASN A 240 5.72 -1.76 -22.45
C ASN A 240 5.86 -0.28 -22.03
N THR A 241 4.94 0.58 -22.49
CA THR A 241 4.95 2.03 -22.20
C THR A 241 3.95 2.43 -21.11
N THR A 242 3.11 1.50 -20.65
CA THR A 242 2.12 1.78 -19.60
C THR A 242 2.81 2.00 -18.27
N ARG A 243 2.48 3.08 -17.57
CA ARG A 243 3.05 3.43 -16.26
C ARG A 243 1.94 3.65 -15.24
N LEU A 244 2.05 3.00 -14.10
CA LEU A 244 1.15 3.10 -12.96
C LEU A 244 1.95 3.67 -11.78
N PHE A 245 1.79 4.95 -11.52
CA PHE A 245 2.55 5.72 -10.55
C PHE A 245 1.65 6.18 -9.40
N VAL A 246 2.09 5.91 -8.18
CA VAL A 246 1.41 6.35 -6.95
C VAL A 246 2.36 7.22 -6.15
N HIS A 247 2.05 8.51 -6.06
CA HIS A 247 2.83 9.50 -5.35
C HIS A 247 2.44 9.60 -3.88
N GLY A 248 3.43 9.84 -3.02
CA GLY A 248 3.20 10.20 -1.64
C GLY A 248 2.71 11.65 -1.52
N ALA A 249 1.99 11.94 -0.44
CA ALA A 249 1.46 13.27 -0.12
C ALA A 249 1.91 13.68 1.28
N GLY A 250 2.55 14.84 1.39
CA GLY A 250 3.14 15.29 2.65
C GLY A 250 4.14 14.27 3.19
N ASP A 251 3.98 13.90 4.46
CA ASP A 251 4.80 12.92 5.17
C ASP A 251 4.38 11.46 4.92
N ARG A 252 3.33 11.24 4.12
CA ARG A 252 2.79 9.91 3.82
C ARG A 252 3.31 9.40 2.49
N PRO A 253 3.79 8.14 2.42
CA PRO A 253 4.29 7.58 1.18
C PRO A 253 3.16 7.22 0.21
N GLY A 254 3.53 7.00 -1.06
CA GLY A 254 2.64 6.41 -2.04
C GLY A 254 2.37 4.95 -1.68
N LEU A 255 1.10 4.54 -1.76
CA LEU A 255 0.63 3.26 -1.24
C LEU A 255 -0.22 2.48 -2.25
N ILE A 256 0.25 1.28 -2.57
CA ILE A 256 -0.48 0.26 -3.32
C ILE A 256 -0.67 -0.95 -2.41
N HIS A 257 -1.85 -1.54 -2.38
CA HIS A 257 -2.10 -2.78 -1.63
C HIS A 257 -2.92 -3.79 -2.44
N SER A 258 -2.54 -5.06 -2.35
CA SER A 258 -3.26 -6.20 -2.93
C SER A 258 -3.54 -7.27 -1.87
N ASP A 259 -4.82 -7.58 -1.72
CA ASP A 259 -5.35 -8.61 -0.81
C ASP A 259 -5.11 -10.05 -1.35
N SER A 260 -4.52 -10.21 -2.54
CA SER A 260 -4.44 -11.51 -3.22
C SER A 260 -3.34 -12.41 -2.66
N LEU A 261 -3.70 -13.69 -2.50
CA LEU A 261 -2.79 -14.81 -2.17
C LEU A 261 -2.14 -15.44 -3.41
N GLY A 262 -2.63 -15.12 -4.62
CA GLY A 262 -2.14 -15.71 -5.86
C GLY A 262 -2.40 -17.22 -5.93
N THR A 263 -3.56 -17.66 -5.45
CA THR A 263 -4.05 -19.04 -5.47
C THR A 263 -5.34 -19.10 -6.26
N THR A 264 -5.42 -19.90 -7.32
CA THR A 264 -6.68 -20.09 -8.05
C THR A 264 -7.47 -21.28 -7.47
N PRO A 265 -8.81 -21.25 -7.47
CA PRO A 265 -9.62 -22.41 -7.09
C PRO A 265 -9.19 -23.66 -7.88
N GLY A 266 -8.80 -24.72 -7.18
CA GLY A 266 -8.33 -25.97 -7.80
C GLY A 266 -6.82 -26.04 -8.08
N ASN A 267 -6.04 -24.99 -7.81
CA ASN A 267 -4.58 -25.04 -7.92
C ASN A 267 -3.91 -24.50 -6.65
N ALA A 268 -3.66 -25.41 -5.71
CA ALA A 268 -2.93 -25.11 -4.47
C ALA A 268 -1.45 -24.75 -4.69
N GLY A 269 -0.91 -24.91 -5.91
CA GLY A 269 0.46 -24.51 -6.27
C GLY A 269 0.64 -23.01 -6.53
N GLY A 270 -0.45 -22.24 -6.51
CA GLY A 270 -0.44 -20.80 -6.77
C GLY A 270 -0.27 -20.44 -8.25
N CYS A 271 0.05 -19.19 -8.53
CA CYS A 271 0.18 -18.68 -9.89
C CYS A 271 1.24 -19.43 -10.72
N ASN A 272 0.85 -19.93 -11.90
CA ASN A 272 1.72 -20.71 -12.78
C ASN A 272 2.48 -19.83 -13.78
N SER A 273 1.81 -18.88 -14.45
CA SER A 273 2.41 -17.97 -15.44
C SER A 273 2.36 -16.49 -15.06
N ASN A 274 1.32 -16.07 -14.33
CA ASN A 274 1.05 -14.66 -14.06
C ASN A 274 1.50 -14.25 -12.65
N GLN A 275 1.76 -12.96 -12.48
CA GLN A 275 2.10 -12.34 -11.21
C GLN A 275 0.83 -11.74 -10.59
N ILE A 276 0.78 -11.59 -9.27
CA ILE A 276 -0.35 -10.90 -8.62
C ILE A 276 -0.32 -9.40 -8.97
N VAL A 277 0.87 -8.80 -8.92
CA VAL A 277 1.13 -7.42 -9.33
C VAL A 277 2.19 -7.43 -10.43
N GLY A 278 1.82 -7.11 -11.66
CA GLY A 278 2.77 -7.19 -12.76
C GLY A 278 2.23 -6.75 -14.11
N GLY A 279 2.83 -7.30 -15.16
CA GLY A 279 2.53 -7.02 -16.55
C GLY A 279 3.75 -6.55 -17.33
N SER A 280 3.48 -5.94 -18.47
CA SER A 280 4.52 -5.46 -19.39
C SER A 280 4.95 -4.02 -19.12
N GLY A 281 4.20 -3.26 -18.32
CA GLY A 281 4.47 -1.87 -17.98
C GLY A 281 5.31 -1.69 -16.71
N THR A 282 5.27 -0.47 -16.15
CA THR A 282 5.94 -0.12 -14.89
C THR A 282 4.91 0.25 -13.82
N ILE A 283 5.05 -0.31 -12.63
CA ILE A 283 4.27 -0.01 -11.43
C ILE A 283 5.23 0.56 -10.39
N LYS A 284 4.99 1.78 -9.91
CA LYS A 284 5.85 2.43 -8.91
C LYS A 284 5.05 3.14 -7.84
N ALA A 285 5.39 2.86 -6.57
CA ALA A 285 4.96 3.65 -5.43
C ALA A 285 6.12 4.55 -4.98
N PHE A 286 5.90 5.87 -5.01
CA PHE A 286 6.93 6.86 -4.67
C PHE A 286 7.00 7.11 -3.17
N ARG A 287 8.15 7.61 -2.71
CA ARG A 287 8.35 8.04 -1.33
C ARG A 287 7.44 9.23 -0.99
N ALA A 288 7.28 9.48 0.30
CA ALA A 288 6.65 10.68 0.81
C ALA A 288 7.38 11.94 0.27
N ALA A 289 6.59 12.96 -0.07
CA ALA A 289 7.10 14.22 -0.58
C ALA A 289 7.96 14.95 0.46
N THR A 290 7.57 14.85 1.74
CA THR A 290 8.30 15.32 2.91
C THR A 290 8.53 14.15 3.88
N GLY A 291 9.43 14.28 4.86
CA GLY A 291 9.68 13.23 5.87
C GLY A 291 10.46 11.99 5.39
N GLY A 292 10.51 11.73 4.08
CA GLY A 292 11.38 10.70 3.48
C GLY A 292 10.91 9.26 3.65
N ALA A 293 9.68 9.02 4.13
CA ALA A 293 9.10 7.68 4.23
C ALA A 293 9.07 7.00 2.85
N ALA A 294 9.49 5.74 2.76
CA ALA A 294 9.57 5.01 1.51
C ALA A 294 8.18 4.70 0.95
N GLY A 295 8.05 4.68 -0.38
CA GLY A 295 6.87 4.15 -1.07
C GLY A 295 6.63 2.70 -0.68
N VAL A 296 5.38 2.24 -0.77
CA VAL A 296 5.01 0.90 -0.32
C VAL A 296 4.09 0.22 -1.31
N ILE A 297 4.42 -1.04 -1.60
CA ILE A 297 3.58 -1.97 -2.33
C ILE A 297 3.34 -3.18 -1.42
N GLY A 298 2.14 -3.28 -0.86
CA GLY A 298 1.72 -4.38 0.00
C GLY A 298 1.07 -5.51 -0.79
N ILE A 299 1.46 -6.75 -0.56
CA ILE A 299 0.89 -7.93 -1.21
C ILE A 299 0.66 -9.02 -0.17
N ARG A 300 -0.56 -9.52 -0.04
CA ARG A 300 -0.90 -10.55 0.96
C ARG A 300 -0.13 -11.85 0.78
N ALA A 301 0.10 -12.28 -0.45
CA ALA A 301 0.90 -13.48 -0.75
C ALA A 301 2.34 -13.45 -0.21
N LEU A 302 2.89 -12.27 0.09
CA LEU A 302 4.23 -12.12 0.68
C LEU A 302 4.22 -12.23 2.21
N LEU A 303 3.05 -12.31 2.85
CA LEU A 303 2.94 -12.42 4.30
C LEU A 303 3.26 -13.87 4.74
N PRO A 304 4.25 -14.09 5.63
CA PRO A 304 4.57 -15.42 6.12
C PRO A 304 3.35 -16.13 6.72
N GLY A 305 3.13 -17.39 6.35
CA GLY A 305 2.01 -18.19 6.86
C GLY A 305 0.66 -17.89 6.23
N ALA A 306 0.56 -16.95 5.28
CA ALA A 306 -0.70 -16.65 4.58
C ALA A 306 -1.12 -17.72 3.56
N GLY A 307 -0.25 -18.68 3.25
CA GLY A 307 -0.53 -19.79 2.31
C GLY A 307 -0.46 -19.42 0.82
N GLY A 308 -0.02 -18.20 0.48
CA GLY A 308 0.20 -17.77 -0.91
C GLY A 308 1.53 -18.24 -1.50
N ASN A 309 1.80 -17.89 -2.76
CA ASN A 309 3.08 -18.15 -3.44
C ASN A 309 3.92 -16.86 -3.56
N PRO A 310 4.89 -16.60 -2.66
CA PRO A 310 5.71 -15.38 -2.67
C PRO A 310 6.49 -15.18 -3.97
N ALA A 311 6.90 -16.27 -4.64
CA ALA A 311 7.69 -16.21 -5.87
C ALA A 311 6.92 -15.65 -7.07
N LYS A 312 5.61 -15.50 -6.95
CA LYS A 312 4.71 -14.98 -7.99
C LYS A 312 3.92 -13.77 -7.54
N ALA A 313 4.28 -13.19 -6.40
CA ALA A 313 3.61 -12.02 -5.88
C ALA A 313 3.77 -10.81 -6.81
N TYR A 314 4.93 -10.62 -7.43
CA TYR A 314 5.17 -9.48 -8.30
C TYR A 314 6.22 -9.76 -9.37
N ASP A 315 6.20 -8.95 -10.44
CA ASP A 315 7.23 -9.00 -11.49
C ASP A 315 8.60 -8.54 -10.99
N PRO A 316 9.71 -8.96 -11.62
CA PRO A 316 11.05 -8.57 -11.21
C PRO A 316 11.19 -7.06 -10.99
N PRO A 317 12.07 -6.61 -10.06
CA PRO A 317 12.08 -5.28 -9.48
C PRO A 317 12.34 -4.12 -10.46
N LEU A 318 12.50 -4.36 -11.76
CA LEU A 318 12.51 -3.31 -12.77
C LEU A 318 11.11 -2.88 -13.20
N ALA A 319 10.11 -3.77 -13.10
CA ALA A 319 8.73 -3.50 -13.46
C ALA A 319 7.87 -3.07 -12.26
N VAL A 320 8.16 -3.54 -11.06
CA VAL A 320 7.39 -3.21 -9.84
C VAL A 320 8.33 -2.70 -8.75
N GLN A 321 8.15 -1.43 -8.34
CA GLN A 321 9.08 -0.73 -7.45
C GLN A 321 8.37 0.06 -6.35
N ALA A 322 8.80 -0.13 -5.11
CA ALA A 322 8.62 0.86 -4.05
C ALA A 322 9.84 1.78 -4.07
N GLU A 323 9.68 3.09 -3.98
CA GLU A 323 10.80 4.05 -3.96
C GLU A 323 11.29 4.27 -2.53
N GLY A 324 12.58 4.06 -2.29
CA GLY A 324 13.21 4.14 -0.99
C GLY A 324 14.70 3.87 -1.08
N ALA A 325 15.29 3.28 -0.03
CA ALA A 325 16.66 2.78 -0.10
C ALA A 325 16.83 1.83 -1.32
N PRO A 326 18.02 1.76 -1.95
CA PRO A 326 18.23 0.88 -3.10
C PRO A 326 17.75 -0.55 -2.82
N GLY A 327 16.76 -1.03 -3.59
CA GLY A 327 16.19 -2.36 -3.42
C GLY A 327 14.91 -2.44 -2.55
N SER A 328 14.16 -1.36 -2.36
CA SER A 328 12.82 -1.42 -1.75
C SER A 328 11.85 -2.27 -2.60
N LEU A 329 11.59 -3.49 -2.13
CA LEU A 329 10.73 -4.49 -2.76
C LEU A 329 9.30 -4.42 -2.18
N PRO A 330 8.28 -4.91 -2.91
CA PRO A 330 6.98 -5.19 -2.34
C PRO A 330 7.04 -6.05 -1.07
N GLU A 331 6.04 -5.88 -0.20
CA GLU A 331 6.04 -6.48 1.14
C GLU A 331 4.76 -7.22 1.53
N GLY A 332 4.92 -8.28 2.34
CA GLY A 332 3.82 -9.02 2.96
C GLY A 332 2.97 -8.14 3.87
N ARG A 333 1.65 -8.14 3.65
CA ARG A 333 0.68 -7.40 4.46
C ARG A 333 -0.61 -8.20 4.69
N PRO A 334 -1.29 -8.06 5.83
CA PRO A 334 -2.60 -8.70 6.05
C PRO A 334 -3.69 -8.08 5.16
N LEU A 335 -4.85 -8.71 5.20
CA LEU A 335 -6.05 -8.30 4.48
C LEU A 335 -6.54 -6.91 4.95
N VAL A 336 -6.85 -6.00 4.01
CA VAL A 336 -7.38 -4.66 4.31
C VAL A 336 -8.90 -4.59 4.11
N THR A 337 -9.47 -5.31 3.14
CA THR A 337 -10.92 -5.35 2.82
C THR A 337 -11.55 -4.01 2.42
N ARG A 338 -12.80 -4.05 1.95
CA ARG A 338 -13.64 -2.87 1.66
C ARG A 338 -14.26 -2.20 2.90
N ALA A 339 -14.11 -2.79 4.09
CA ALA A 339 -14.80 -2.33 5.29
C ALA A 339 -14.60 -0.84 5.62
N PRO A 340 -13.39 -0.23 5.43
CA PRO A 340 -13.22 1.20 5.68
C PRO A 340 -14.09 2.10 4.79
N VAL A 341 -14.27 1.74 3.52
CA VAL A 341 -15.11 2.50 2.59
C VAL A 341 -16.59 2.27 2.90
N ASP A 342 -16.97 1.01 3.13
CA ASP A 342 -18.35 0.67 3.46
C ASP A 342 -18.82 1.37 4.75
N SER A 343 -17.95 1.46 5.75
CA SER A 343 -18.26 2.16 7.01
C SER A 343 -18.59 3.64 6.82
N ARG A 344 -18.08 4.28 5.76
CA ARG A 344 -18.37 5.68 5.45
C ARG A 344 -19.63 5.85 4.59
N TYR A 345 -19.79 5.02 3.56
CA TYR A 345 -20.76 5.32 2.48
C TYR A 345 -21.86 4.29 2.29
N LEU A 346 -21.72 3.04 2.74
CA LEU A 346 -22.64 1.96 2.35
C LEU A 346 -24.08 2.22 2.82
N SER A 347 -24.27 2.70 4.05
CA SER A 347 -25.60 3.06 4.58
C SER A 347 -26.26 4.16 3.74
N THR A 348 -25.49 5.18 3.38
CA THR A 348 -25.94 6.34 2.61
C THR A 348 -26.28 5.94 1.17
N VAL A 349 -25.42 5.15 0.51
CA VAL A 349 -25.69 4.59 -0.82
C VAL A 349 -26.94 3.71 -0.81
N THR A 350 -27.11 2.87 0.21
CA THR A 350 -28.30 2.01 0.37
C THR A 350 -29.57 2.83 0.54
N SER A 351 -29.53 3.83 1.42
CA SER A 351 -30.65 4.76 1.63
C SER A 351 -31.01 5.50 0.35
N LYS A 352 -30.01 5.99 -0.38
CA LYS A 352 -30.19 6.69 -1.65
C LYS A 352 -30.82 5.79 -2.71
N ALA A 353 -30.34 4.54 -2.85
CA ALA A 353 -30.92 3.57 -3.78
C ALA A 353 -32.41 3.32 -3.47
N ALA A 354 -32.73 3.12 -2.20
CA ALA A 354 -34.11 2.92 -1.75
C ALA A 354 -35.00 4.16 -1.96
N SER A 355 -34.47 5.37 -1.80
CA SER A 355 -35.23 6.61 -1.99
C SER A 355 -35.48 6.94 -3.47
N VAL A 356 -34.49 6.69 -4.33
CA VAL A 356 -34.58 7.04 -5.76
C VAL A 356 -35.43 6.06 -6.54
N TRP A 357 -35.40 4.78 -6.20
CA TRP A 357 -36.08 3.74 -6.98
C TRP A 357 -37.59 3.97 -7.21
N PRO A 358 -38.39 4.33 -6.18
CA PRO A 358 -39.81 4.63 -6.37
C PRO A 358 -40.04 5.84 -7.29
N MET A 359 -39.10 6.79 -7.35
CA MET A 359 -39.22 7.98 -8.18
C MET A 359 -39.34 7.64 -9.66
N PHE A 360 -38.66 6.58 -10.12
CA PHE A 360 -38.73 6.10 -11.51
C PHE A 360 -40.09 5.53 -11.93
N SER A 361 -41.07 5.53 -11.04
CA SER A 361 -42.43 5.05 -11.26
C SER A 361 -43.50 6.10 -10.93
N TRP A 362 -43.11 7.35 -10.66
CA TRP A 362 -44.07 8.42 -10.45
C TRP A 362 -44.97 8.60 -11.66
N ASP A 363 -46.26 8.75 -11.40
CA ASP A 363 -47.22 9.24 -12.37
C ASP A 363 -47.15 10.78 -12.46
N GLN A 364 -47.89 11.33 -13.42
CA GLN A 364 -47.92 12.76 -13.65
C GLN A 364 -48.41 13.54 -12.44
N ALA A 365 -49.45 13.04 -11.75
CA ALA A 365 -50.03 13.70 -10.59
C ALA A 365 -49.02 13.79 -9.43
N THR A 366 -48.30 12.70 -9.16
CA THR A 366 -47.27 12.63 -8.12
C THR A 366 -46.12 13.58 -8.44
N ALA A 367 -45.58 13.52 -9.66
CA ALA A 367 -44.47 14.37 -10.06
C ALA A 367 -44.83 15.88 -9.97
N GLN A 368 -46.00 16.27 -10.51
CA GLN A 368 -46.46 17.65 -10.46
C GLN A 368 -46.77 18.11 -9.03
N GLY A 369 -47.35 17.24 -8.19
CA GLY A 369 -47.58 17.50 -6.77
C GLY A 369 -46.30 17.75 -5.97
N LEU A 370 -45.18 17.18 -6.42
CA LEU A 370 -43.83 17.41 -5.87
C LEU A 370 -43.08 18.58 -6.54
N GLY A 371 -43.74 19.32 -7.43
CA GLY A 371 -43.21 20.49 -8.11
C GLY A 371 -42.39 20.22 -9.36
N TYR A 372 -42.44 19.00 -9.93
CA TYR A 372 -41.75 18.66 -11.17
C TYR A 372 -42.59 19.05 -12.40
N GLN A 373 -41.92 19.63 -13.40
CA GLN A 373 -42.45 19.77 -14.75
C GLN A 373 -42.47 18.38 -15.41
N TRP A 374 -43.66 17.92 -15.78
CA TRP A 374 -43.84 16.63 -16.45
C TRP A 374 -43.63 16.76 -17.97
N ILE A 375 -42.73 15.94 -18.53
CA ILE A 375 -42.40 15.89 -19.96
C ILE A 375 -42.68 14.46 -20.48
N THR A 376 -43.47 14.32 -21.56
CA THR A 376 -43.97 13.04 -22.10
C THR A 376 -43.95 13.04 -23.66
N PRO A 377 -44.13 11.90 -24.38
CA PRO A 377 -44.03 11.81 -25.85
C PRO A 377 -45.09 12.68 -26.53
N PRO A 378 -44.72 13.64 -27.39
CA PRO A 378 -43.99 13.42 -28.65
C PRO A 378 -42.49 13.78 -28.60
N ASN A 379 -42.00 14.28 -27.46
CA ASN A 379 -40.61 14.71 -27.32
C ASN A 379 -39.65 13.53 -27.17
N CYS A 380 -40.08 12.38 -26.64
CA CYS A 380 -39.26 11.18 -26.45
C CYS A 380 -38.93 10.47 -27.78
N GLY A 381 -38.02 10.98 -28.61
CA GLY A 381 -37.72 10.37 -29.92
C GLY A 381 -36.59 11.00 -30.74
N GLY A 382 -36.10 10.24 -31.72
CA GLY A 382 -34.79 10.35 -32.39
C GLY A 382 -34.41 11.64 -33.13
N SER A 383 -35.25 12.68 -33.16
CA SER A 383 -34.85 14.03 -33.62
C SER A 383 -34.13 14.84 -32.54
N GLY A 384 -34.26 14.47 -31.26
CA GLY A 384 -33.62 15.14 -30.14
C GLY A 384 -34.58 16.06 -29.39
N ILE A 385 -34.67 15.87 -28.08
CA ILE A 385 -35.49 16.62 -27.15
C ILE A 385 -34.86 18.01 -26.96
N GLN A 386 -35.68 19.05 -27.10
CA GLN A 386 -35.40 20.45 -26.78
C GLN A 386 -36.52 20.99 -25.87
N PRO A 387 -36.60 20.55 -24.60
CA PRO A 387 -37.68 21.00 -23.74
C PRO A 387 -37.52 22.48 -23.45
N THR A 388 -38.64 23.20 -23.45
CA THR A 388 -38.70 24.45 -22.71
C THR A 388 -38.87 24.11 -21.24
N TYR A 389 -37.82 24.36 -20.46
CA TYR A 389 -37.84 24.18 -19.01
C TYR A 389 -38.43 25.44 -18.36
N THR A 390 -39.54 25.29 -17.65
CA THR A 390 -40.22 26.41 -16.97
C THR A 390 -40.14 26.31 -15.45
N LEU A 391 -39.76 25.14 -14.92
CA LEU A 391 -39.57 24.89 -13.50
C LEU A 391 -38.14 24.42 -13.20
N ASP A 392 -37.73 24.57 -11.94
CA ASP A 392 -36.42 24.13 -11.45
C ASP A 392 -36.30 22.60 -11.30
N LYS A 393 -37.42 21.88 -11.40
CA LYS A 393 -37.47 20.42 -11.31
C LYS A 393 -38.19 19.85 -12.52
N VAL A 394 -37.60 18.85 -13.17
CA VAL A 394 -38.20 18.21 -14.36
C VAL A 394 -38.25 16.70 -14.24
N TYR A 395 -39.39 16.13 -14.60
CA TYR A 395 -39.62 14.69 -14.68
C TYR A 395 -39.89 14.32 -16.13
N ILE A 396 -38.97 13.59 -16.73
CA ILE A 396 -38.98 13.19 -18.12
C ILE A 396 -39.43 11.73 -18.19
N ASN A 397 -40.69 11.54 -18.57
CA ASN A 397 -41.31 10.23 -18.71
C ASN A 397 -41.12 9.69 -20.13
N CYS A 398 -39.95 9.10 -20.40
CA CYS A 398 -39.59 8.54 -21.70
C CYS A 398 -39.13 7.08 -21.56
N PRO A 399 -40.01 6.11 -21.28
CA PRO A 399 -39.61 4.74 -20.98
C PRO A 399 -38.85 4.05 -22.13
N GLY A 400 -39.06 4.50 -23.39
CA GLY A 400 -38.30 4.07 -24.56
C GLY A 400 -36.95 4.77 -24.75
N GLY A 401 -36.55 5.66 -23.84
CA GLY A 401 -35.34 6.48 -23.90
C GLY A 401 -35.61 7.95 -24.23
N ALA A 402 -34.92 8.85 -23.52
CA ALA A 402 -34.86 10.28 -23.76
C ALA A 402 -33.58 10.62 -24.54
N VAL A 403 -33.74 11.09 -25.78
CA VAL A 403 -32.61 11.52 -26.62
C VAL A 403 -32.55 13.04 -26.62
N PHE A 404 -31.49 13.66 -26.14
CA PHE A 404 -31.32 15.11 -26.06
C PHE A 404 -30.53 15.65 -27.25
N ALA A 405 -30.96 16.81 -27.74
CA ALA A 405 -30.15 17.70 -28.56
C ALA A 405 -29.56 18.82 -27.68
N THR A 406 -28.82 19.76 -28.28
CA THR A 406 -28.14 20.86 -27.57
C THR A 406 -29.09 21.67 -26.72
N SER A 407 -29.05 21.50 -25.41
CA SER A 407 -29.97 22.14 -24.47
C SER A 407 -29.28 22.44 -23.15
N THR A 408 -29.74 23.50 -22.49
CA THR A 408 -29.27 23.88 -21.15
C THR A 408 -30.46 23.84 -20.19
N PHE A 409 -30.33 23.09 -19.09
CA PHE A 409 -31.29 23.05 -18.00
C PHE A 409 -30.67 23.70 -16.75
N ASN A 410 -31.17 24.88 -16.38
CA ASN A 410 -30.66 25.66 -15.25
C ASN A 410 -31.30 25.31 -13.90
N GLY A 411 -32.18 24.30 -13.86
CA GLY A 411 -32.84 23.85 -12.63
C GLY A 411 -31.93 22.98 -11.76
N THR A 412 -32.51 22.45 -10.69
CA THR A 412 -31.80 21.72 -9.62
C THR A 412 -32.01 20.21 -9.67
N SER A 413 -33.13 19.72 -10.23
CA SER A 413 -33.45 18.28 -10.22
C SER A 413 -34.01 17.81 -11.57
N MET A 414 -33.44 16.74 -12.12
CA MET A 414 -33.91 16.07 -13.33
C MET A 414 -34.05 14.57 -13.06
N ILE A 415 -35.25 14.05 -13.29
CA ILE A 415 -35.53 12.61 -13.22
C ILE A 415 -35.95 12.13 -14.60
N VAL A 416 -35.34 11.04 -15.08
CA VAL A 416 -35.62 10.43 -16.38
C VAL A 416 -36.11 8.99 -16.14
N ASN A 417 -37.39 8.74 -16.39
CA ASN A 417 -37.94 7.38 -16.48
C ASN A 417 -37.66 6.83 -17.87
N GLY A 418 -36.45 6.28 -18.04
CA GLY A 418 -35.92 5.71 -19.28
C GLY A 418 -34.41 5.92 -19.36
N SER A 419 -33.79 5.51 -20.47
CA SER A 419 -32.39 5.85 -20.75
C SER A 419 -32.23 7.34 -21.07
N LEU A 420 -31.06 7.92 -20.77
CA LEU A 420 -30.68 9.26 -21.20
C LEU A 420 -29.62 9.13 -22.30
N THR A 421 -29.84 9.78 -23.45
CA THR A 421 -28.88 9.80 -24.56
C THR A 421 -28.58 11.24 -24.95
N VAL A 422 -27.29 11.62 -24.99
CA VAL A 422 -26.84 12.86 -25.62
C VAL A 422 -26.26 12.50 -26.99
N LYS A 423 -26.85 12.99 -28.08
CA LYS A 423 -26.38 12.64 -29.42
C LYS A 423 -24.97 13.18 -29.69
N SER A 424 -24.27 12.54 -30.64
CA SER A 424 -22.99 13.03 -31.15
C SER A 424 -23.10 14.46 -31.66
N GLY A 425 -22.18 15.32 -31.21
CA GLY A 425 -22.14 16.74 -31.57
C GLY A 425 -23.10 17.65 -30.78
N GLU A 426 -24.00 17.07 -29.97
CA GLU A 426 -24.95 17.83 -29.16
C GLU A 426 -24.43 18.04 -27.73
N ILE A 427 -24.98 19.04 -27.02
CA ILE A 427 -24.58 19.38 -25.64
C ILE A 427 -25.79 19.37 -24.72
N LEU A 428 -25.84 18.48 -23.73
CA LEU A 428 -26.77 18.59 -22.61
C LEU A 428 -26.02 19.19 -21.41
N ARG A 429 -26.33 20.45 -21.09
CA ARG A 429 -25.68 21.19 -20.00
C ARG A 429 -26.63 21.44 -18.83
N MET A 430 -26.18 21.14 -17.63
CA MET A 430 -26.96 21.20 -16.40
C MET A 430 -26.15 21.89 -15.29
N PRO A 431 -25.93 23.21 -15.38
CA PRO A 431 -24.94 23.91 -14.55
C PRO A 431 -25.26 23.88 -13.05
N ASN A 432 -26.54 23.82 -12.68
CA ASN A 432 -27.00 23.92 -11.28
C ASN A 432 -27.67 22.63 -10.76
N VAL A 433 -27.69 21.56 -11.56
CA VAL A 433 -28.37 20.32 -11.16
C VAL A 433 -27.61 19.69 -10.02
N THR A 434 -28.32 19.41 -8.93
CA THR A 434 -27.82 18.67 -7.77
C THR A 434 -28.36 17.24 -7.74
N GLN A 435 -29.42 16.95 -8.50
CA GLN A 435 -30.02 15.62 -8.59
C GLN A 435 -30.31 15.25 -10.04
N LEU A 436 -29.58 14.27 -10.58
CA LEU A 436 -29.83 13.68 -11.89
C LEU A 436 -30.08 12.18 -11.73
N TYR A 437 -31.34 11.76 -11.84
CA TYR A 437 -31.71 10.35 -11.67
C TYR A 437 -32.19 9.78 -13.00
N VAL A 438 -31.51 8.76 -13.50
CA VAL A 438 -31.79 8.11 -14.79
C VAL A 438 -32.16 6.65 -14.53
N LYS A 439 -33.40 6.26 -14.84
CA LYS A 439 -33.84 4.87 -14.64
C LYS A 439 -33.07 3.90 -15.52
N GLY A 440 -32.79 4.27 -16.76
CA GLY A 440 -32.34 3.35 -17.81
C GLY A 440 -33.48 2.52 -18.41
N PRO A 441 -33.16 1.48 -19.19
CA PRO A 441 -34.13 0.72 -19.96
C PRO A 441 -34.95 -0.30 -19.13
N GLY A 442 -34.61 -0.49 -17.85
CA GLY A 442 -35.32 -1.40 -16.92
C GLY A 442 -35.06 -2.88 -17.15
N THR A 443 -34.28 -3.24 -18.17
CA THR A 443 -33.87 -4.59 -18.52
C THR A 443 -32.50 -4.92 -17.94
N SER A 444 -32.26 -6.22 -17.72
CA SER A 444 -30.96 -6.76 -17.27
C SER A 444 -30.12 -7.30 -18.44
N ALA A 445 -30.28 -6.78 -19.67
CA ALA A 445 -29.41 -7.19 -20.77
C ALA A 445 -28.06 -6.46 -20.68
N GLN A 446 -26.96 -7.17 -20.91
CA GLN A 446 -25.60 -6.62 -20.71
C GLN A 446 -25.30 -5.43 -21.63
N ASN A 447 -25.98 -5.29 -22.77
CA ASN A 447 -25.74 -4.23 -23.76
C ASN A 447 -26.65 -3.01 -23.60
N ASP A 448 -27.43 -2.96 -22.51
CA ASP A 448 -28.37 -1.89 -22.26
C ASP A 448 -27.69 -0.65 -21.69
N LYS A 449 -27.81 0.47 -22.40
CA LYS A 449 -27.27 1.76 -21.98
C LYS A 449 -28.28 2.49 -21.11
N GLY A 450 -27.94 2.71 -19.85
CA GLY A 450 -28.71 3.60 -18.97
C GLY A 450 -28.47 5.07 -19.33
N LEU A 451 -27.20 5.39 -19.55
CA LEU A 451 -26.72 6.72 -19.96
C LEU A 451 -25.81 6.57 -21.17
N ASP A 452 -26.15 7.19 -22.29
CA ASP A 452 -25.37 7.13 -23.56
C ASP A 452 -24.89 8.52 -23.99
N ILE A 453 -23.59 8.76 -23.85
CA ILE A 453 -22.97 10.06 -24.08
C ILE A 453 -22.24 10.01 -25.43
N GLY A 454 -22.97 10.37 -26.48
CA GLY A 454 -22.40 10.59 -27.81
C GLY A 454 -21.82 12.01 -27.98
N GLY A 455 -22.39 13.00 -27.29
CA GLY A 455 -21.97 14.40 -27.30
C GLY A 455 -21.37 14.86 -25.99
N THR A 456 -21.72 16.06 -25.52
CA THR A 456 -21.29 16.59 -24.22
C THR A 456 -22.40 16.46 -23.18
N LEU A 457 -22.15 15.72 -22.11
CA LEU A 457 -22.96 15.78 -20.90
C LEU A 457 -22.18 16.56 -19.84
N ALA A 458 -22.73 17.69 -19.38
CA ALA A 458 -22.12 18.50 -18.32
C ALA A 458 -23.10 18.66 -17.15
N VAL A 459 -22.73 18.14 -15.98
CA VAL A 459 -23.54 18.14 -14.75
C VAL A 459 -22.83 18.97 -13.69
N HIS A 460 -23.59 19.87 -13.08
CA HIS A 460 -23.16 20.74 -11.98
C HIS A 460 -21.90 21.56 -12.30
N ASP A 461 -21.69 21.92 -13.57
CA ASP A 461 -20.47 22.59 -14.01
C ASP A 461 -20.45 24.10 -13.71
N GLY A 462 -21.51 24.66 -13.10
CA GLY A 462 -21.61 26.09 -12.80
C GLY A 462 -21.45 26.99 -14.03
N GLY A 463 -21.66 26.46 -15.24
CA GLY A 463 -21.41 27.20 -16.47
C GLY A 463 -19.93 27.22 -16.91
N GLN A 464 -19.05 26.43 -16.29
CA GLN A 464 -17.62 26.36 -16.60
C GLN A 464 -17.25 25.29 -17.65
N SER A 465 -16.13 25.51 -18.33
CA SER A 465 -15.57 24.54 -19.30
C SER A 465 -14.67 23.49 -18.66
N SER A 466 -14.47 23.56 -17.36
CA SER A 466 -13.75 22.55 -16.58
C SER A 466 -14.26 22.51 -15.14
N CYS A 467 -14.13 21.37 -14.48
CA CYS A 467 -14.42 21.25 -13.07
C CYS A 467 -13.33 21.87 -12.21
N ALA A 468 -13.73 22.59 -11.16
CA ALA A 468 -12.81 23.02 -10.12
C ALA A 468 -12.44 21.83 -9.23
N LEU A 469 -11.24 21.87 -8.66
CA LEU A 469 -10.76 20.84 -7.72
C LEU A 469 -11.44 20.93 -6.34
N THR A 470 -12.02 22.08 -6.03
CA THR A 470 -12.62 22.40 -4.74
C THR A 470 -14.00 22.97 -4.95
N ASP A 471 -14.96 22.51 -4.16
CA ASP A 471 -16.27 23.13 -4.13
C ASP A 471 -16.09 24.52 -3.49
N SER A 472 -16.50 25.59 -4.17
CA SER A 472 -16.69 26.83 -3.43
C SER A 472 -17.78 26.54 -2.39
N ALA A 473 -17.69 27.03 -1.15
CA ALA A 473 -18.72 26.78 -0.13
C ALA A 473 -20.16 27.20 -0.54
N THR A 474 -20.31 27.78 -1.73
CA THR A 474 -21.54 28.22 -2.38
C THR A 474 -22.02 27.36 -3.56
N SER A 475 -21.20 26.45 -4.12
CA SER A 475 -21.64 25.48 -5.13
C SER A 475 -22.18 24.23 -4.45
N GLY A 476 -23.24 23.65 -5.01
CA GLY A 476 -23.95 22.53 -4.39
C GLY A 476 -23.21 21.22 -4.62
N ARG A 477 -23.63 20.17 -3.92
CA ARG A 477 -23.19 18.81 -4.24
C ARG A 477 -24.17 18.20 -5.24
N ALA A 478 -23.66 17.46 -6.21
CA ALA A 478 -24.48 16.79 -7.19
C ALA A 478 -24.45 15.27 -7.06
N GLU A 479 -25.58 14.65 -7.39
CA GLU A 479 -25.75 13.21 -7.39
C GLU A 479 -26.27 12.78 -8.75
N LEU A 480 -25.61 11.80 -9.36
CA LEU A 480 -26.07 11.11 -10.55
C LEU A 480 -26.36 9.64 -10.21
N VAL A 481 -27.63 9.24 -10.26
CA VAL A 481 -28.03 7.84 -10.02
C VAL A 481 -28.50 7.20 -11.31
N VAL A 482 -27.89 6.09 -11.70
CA VAL A 482 -28.31 5.26 -12.85
C VAL A 482 -28.94 3.97 -12.34
N GLY A 483 -30.26 3.85 -12.51
CA GLY A 483 -31.06 2.75 -12.02
C GLY A 483 -30.74 1.40 -12.69
N SER A 484 -30.64 1.39 -14.01
CA SER A 484 -30.41 0.20 -14.83
C SER A 484 -29.61 0.54 -16.09
N GLY A 485 -28.93 -0.46 -16.64
CA GLY A 485 -27.97 -0.28 -17.74
C GLY A 485 -26.68 0.40 -17.33
N PHE A 486 -25.72 0.42 -18.26
CA PHE A 486 -24.38 0.95 -18.03
C PHE A 486 -24.25 2.41 -18.49
N VAL A 487 -23.20 3.09 -18.02
CA VAL A 487 -22.83 4.43 -18.50
C VAL A 487 -21.89 4.27 -19.70
N ASN A 488 -22.32 4.70 -20.87
CA ASN A 488 -21.57 4.59 -22.12
C ASN A 488 -21.05 5.96 -22.56
N GLN A 489 -19.76 6.02 -22.91
CA GLN A 489 -19.16 7.13 -23.65
C GLN A 489 -18.18 6.53 -24.66
N SER A 490 -18.63 6.31 -25.90
CA SER A 490 -17.84 5.61 -26.92
C SER A 490 -17.42 6.50 -28.10
N VAL A 491 -17.86 7.75 -28.14
CA VAL A 491 -17.59 8.67 -29.26
C VAL A 491 -16.35 9.52 -28.96
N THR A 492 -15.40 9.61 -29.90
CA THR A 492 -14.09 10.27 -29.69
C THR A 492 -14.17 11.75 -29.33
N ASN A 493 -15.21 12.47 -29.77
CA ASN A 493 -15.37 13.91 -29.50
C ASN A 493 -16.43 14.21 -28.42
N SER A 494 -16.88 13.18 -27.70
CA SER A 494 -17.80 13.36 -26.58
C SER A 494 -17.08 13.95 -25.36
N VAL A 495 -17.83 14.56 -24.46
CA VAL A 495 -17.30 15.04 -23.17
C VAL A 495 -18.23 14.59 -22.06
N LEU A 496 -17.67 13.93 -21.06
CA LEU A 496 -18.36 13.68 -19.80
C LEU A 496 -17.77 14.63 -18.76
N ARG A 497 -18.54 15.66 -18.37
CA ARG A 497 -18.17 16.60 -17.32
C ARG A 497 -19.11 16.44 -16.12
N LEU A 498 -18.55 16.06 -14.98
CA LEU A 498 -19.24 15.78 -13.73
C LEU A 498 -18.55 16.54 -12.60
N CYS A 499 -18.94 17.79 -12.36
CA CYS A 499 -18.27 18.62 -11.37
C CYS A 499 -18.93 18.44 -10.01
N HIS A 500 -18.15 18.18 -8.96
CA HIS A 500 -18.66 17.96 -7.61
C HIS A 500 -19.83 16.95 -7.56
N THR A 501 -19.72 15.88 -8.36
CA THR A 501 -20.81 14.94 -8.63
C THR A 501 -20.43 13.51 -8.24
N SER A 502 -21.24 12.90 -7.38
CA SER A 502 -21.17 11.47 -7.07
C SER A 502 -22.02 10.66 -8.03
N VAL A 503 -21.45 9.62 -8.65
CA VAL A 503 -22.18 8.69 -9.53
C VAL A 503 -22.45 7.38 -8.82
N ILE A 504 -23.72 6.98 -8.75
CA ILE A 504 -24.13 5.71 -8.16
C ILE A 504 -24.86 4.89 -9.24
N THR A 505 -24.38 3.68 -9.49
CA THR A 505 -25.04 2.76 -10.43
C THR A 505 -25.67 1.60 -9.66
N LEU A 506 -26.97 1.40 -9.88
CA LEU A 506 -27.76 0.41 -9.13
C LEU A 506 -27.80 -0.95 -9.84
N GLY A 507 -27.69 -0.96 -11.17
CA GLY A 507 -27.63 -2.19 -11.97
C GLY A 507 -28.92 -3.00 -11.93
N ASN A 508 -30.06 -2.31 -11.96
CA ASN A 508 -31.42 -2.81 -11.94
C ASN A 508 -31.89 -3.43 -10.60
N THR A 509 -31.28 -3.03 -9.48
CA THR A 509 -31.66 -3.50 -8.15
C THR A 509 -31.38 -2.45 -7.07
N THR A 510 -32.21 -2.40 -6.04
CA THR A 510 -31.96 -1.59 -4.84
C THR A 510 -31.17 -2.34 -3.77
N ALA A 511 -31.00 -3.66 -3.92
CA ALA A 511 -30.30 -4.47 -2.94
C ALA A 511 -28.82 -4.08 -2.94
N MET A 512 -28.30 -3.57 -1.84
CA MET A 512 -26.87 -3.34 -1.63
C MET A 512 -26.29 -4.52 -0.84
N PRO A 513 -24.97 -4.80 -0.96
CA PRO A 513 -24.36 -5.85 -0.17
C PRO A 513 -24.60 -5.59 1.32
N THR A 514 -25.04 -6.62 2.04
CA THR A 514 -25.05 -6.59 3.50
C THR A 514 -23.61 -6.74 3.96
N TYR A 515 -23.13 -5.82 4.78
CA TYR A 515 -21.81 -5.87 5.41
C TYR A 515 -21.52 -7.29 5.91
N GLN A 516 -20.58 -7.98 5.27
CA GLN A 516 -20.08 -9.28 5.69
C GLN A 516 -18.56 -9.24 5.59
N ASP A 517 -17.94 -9.34 6.76
CA ASP A 517 -16.56 -9.75 7.08
C ASP A 517 -16.00 -10.82 6.13
N PRO A 518 -14.67 -11.09 6.11
CA PRO A 518 -13.78 -11.19 4.95
C PRO A 518 -14.03 -12.45 4.07
N ALA A 519 -15.27 -12.65 3.65
CA ALA A 519 -15.67 -13.71 2.76
C ALA A 519 -14.95 -13.53 1.40
N PRO A 520 -14.74 -14.62 0.63
CA PRO A 520 -14.24 -14.51 -0.74
C PRO A 520 -15.03 -13.44 -1.49
N PRO A 521 -14.38 -12.68 -2.41
CA PRO A 521 -14.98 -11.52 -3.07
C PRO A 521 -16.38 -11.90 -3.58
N PRO A 522 -17.40 -11.03 -3.41
CA PRO A 522 -18.79 -11.38 -3.68
C PRO A 522 -18.92 -12.12 -5.00
N SER A 523 -19.24 -13.41 -4.91
CA SER A 523 -19.70 -14.18 -6.05
C SER A 523 -21.06 -13.61 -6.42
N ASP A 524 -21.21 -13.24 -7.68
CA ASP A 524 -22.52 -12.96 -8.30
C ASP A 524 -23.24 -11.70 -7.84
N ASN A 525 -22.83 -10.57 -8.42
CA ASN A 525 -23.76 -9.49 -8.68
C ASN A 525 -23.76 -9.27 -10.19
N SER A 526 -24.58 -10.03 -10.94
CA SER A 526 -24.84 -9.84 -12.38
C SER A 526 -25.58 -8.51 -12.68
N ARG A 527 -25.12 -7.42 -12.07
CA ARG A 527 -25.66 -6.08 -12.14
C ARG A 527 -25.11 -5.38 -13.37
N ASN A 528 -25.96 -4.76 -14.17
CA ASN A 528 -25.53 -4.09 -15.40
C ASN A 528 -25.13 -2.61 -15.20
N GLY A 529 -24.75 -2.22 -13.98
CA GLY A 529 -24.32 -0.86 -13.66
C GLY A 529 -22.82 -0.63 -13.88
N TYR A 530 -22.24 -1.06 -15.00
CA TYR A 530 -20.81 -0.87 -15.27
C TYR A 530 -20.53 0.45 -15.99
N LEU A 531 -19.24 0.79 -16.10
CA LEU A 531 -18.80 1.92 -16.92
C LEU A 531 -18.22 1.42 -18.24
N ASN A 532 -18.62 2.04 -19.33
CA ASN A 532 -18.02 1.87 -20.64
C ASN A 532 -17.62 3.23 -21.21
N ILE A 533 -16.60 3.85 -20.61
CA ILE A 533 -16.03 5.11 -21.08
C ILE A 533 -14.77 4.76 -21.89
N ASN A 534 -14.86 4.87 -23.22
CA ASN A 534 -13.82 4.49 -24.19
C ASN A 534 -13.52 5.58 -25.23
N GLY A 535 -14.23 6.70 -25.21
CA GLY A 535 -14.03 7.82 -26.13
C GLY A 535 -14.19 9.16 -25.44
N GLY A 536 -13.76 10.23 -26.10
CA GLY A 536 -13.97 11.58 -25.58
C GLY A 536 -13.00 12.01 -24.50
N ALA A 537 -13.28 13.18 -23.94
CA ALA A 537 -12.65 13.69 -22.73
C ALA A 537 -13.53 13.42 -21.49
N GLN A 538 -12.88 13.27 -20.34
CA GLN A 538 -13.51 13.09 -19.04
C GLN A 538 -13.01 14.17 -18.10
N ASP A 539 -13.93 14.81 -17.40
CA ASP A 539 -13.63 15.83 -16.40
C ASP A 539 -14.57 15.63 -15.21
N TRP A 540 -14.09 14.91 -14.20
CA TRP A 540 -14.91 14.41 -13.11
C TRP A 540 -14.25 14.71 -11.76
N SER A 541 -14.91 15.57 -10.98
CA SER A 541 -14.58 15.78 -9.58
C SER A 541 -15.71 15.29 -8.67
N ALA A 542 -15.35 14.56 -7.61
CA ALA A 542 -16.27 14.26 -6.52
C ALA A 542 -16.68 15.54 -5.78
N PRO A 543 -17.81 15.51 -5.03
CA PRO A 543 -18.10 16.55 -4.04
C PRO A 543 -16.91 16.70 -3.08
N ASN A 544 -16.41 17.92 -2.90
CA ASN A 544 -15.29 18.21 -2.00
C ASN A 544 -15.47 19.61 -1.41
N ALA A 545 -16.40 19.71 -0.45
CA ALA A 545 -16.71 20.94 0.27
C ALA A 545 -15.65 21.30 1.34
N LYS A 546 -14.78 20.35 1.71
CA LYS A 546 -13.75 20.50 2.74
C LYS A 546 -12.35 20.16 2.22
N PRO A 547 -11.87 20.82 1.15
CA PRO A 547 -10.60 20.48 0.55
C PRO A 547 -9.46 20.61 1.55
N GLY A 548 -8.72 19.51 1.78
CA GLY A 548 -7.59 19.48 2.70
C GLY A 548 -7.96 19.58 4.18
N LEU A 549 -9.24 19.42 4.52
CA LEU A 549 -9.74 19.39 5.90
C LEU A 549 -10.43 18.06 6.17
N PRO A 550 -10.32 17.48 7.39
CA PRO A 550 -11.00 16.23 7.69
C PRO A 550 -12.52 16.36 7.58
N ALA A 551 -13.12 15.54 6.73
CA ALA A 551 -14.56 15.35 6.66
C ALA A 551 -15.10 14.56 7.87
N ASN A 552 -16.35 14.83 8.25
CA ASN A 552 -17.07 14.14 9.32
C ASN A 552 -18.23 13.30 8.75
N GLN A 553 -18.97 12.61 9.62
CA GLN A 553 -20.08 11.75 9.19
C GLN A 553 -21.15 12.50 8.39
N THR A 554 -21.51 13.72 8.78
CA THR A 554 -22.48 14.54 8.04
C THR A 554 -21.99 14.86 6.63
N ASP A 555 -20.69 15.10 6.46
CA ASP A 555 -20.12 15.33 5.13
C ASP A 555 -20.18 14.04 4.29
N TRP A 556 -19.83 12.89 4.87
CA TRP A 556 -19.88 11.59 4.19
C TRP A 556 -21.30 11.14 3.84
N ASP A 557 -22.28 11.46 4.69
CA ASP A 557 -23.72 11.24 4.43
C ASP A 557 -24.21 12.06 3.22
N ASN A 558 -23.45 13.08 2.82
CA ASN A 558 -23.65 13.86 1.60
C ASN A 558 -22.60 13.54 0.52
N PHE A 559 -22.06 12.32 0.54
CA PHE A 559 -21.11 11.77 -0.42
C PHE A 559 -19.82 12.58 -0.60
N GLU A 560 -19.37 13.29 0.44
CA GLU A 560 -18.07 13.97 0.40
C GLU A 560 -16.97 12.99 -0.03
N ASP A 561 -16.17 13.42 -1.00
CA ASP A 561 -15.06 12.71 -1.65
C ASP A 561 -15.44 11.48 -2.48
N LEU A 562 -16.69 11.01 -2.43
CA LEU A 562 -17.11 9.85 -3.22
C LEU A 562 -17.37 10.27 -4.67
N ALA A 563 -16.47 9.91 -5.58
CA ALA A 563 -16.68 10.10 -7.02
C ALA A 563 -17.70 9.09 -7.54
N MET A 564 -17.49 7.80 -7.26
CA MET A 564 -18.26 6.73 -7.88
C MET A 564 -18.51 5.54 -6.97
N TRP A 565 -19.71 4.96 -7.06
CA TRP A 565 -20.06 3.66 -6.51
C TRP A 565 -20.73 2.73 -7.53
N THR A 566 -20.19 1.51 -7.69
CA THR A 566 -20.86 0.41 -8.42
C THR A 566 -20.59 -0.94 -7.77
N GLU A 567 -21.60 -1.81 -7.75
CA GLU A 567 -21.48 -3.19 -7.27
C GLU A 567 -21.41 -4.23 -8.39
N THR A 568 -21.26 -3.80 -9.65
CA THR A 568 -21.19 -4.71 -10.80
C THR A 568 -19.97 -5.61 -10.77
N SER A 569 -20.15 -6.88 -11.13
CA SER A 569 -19.03 -7.79 -11.42
C SER A 569 -18.53 -7.71 -12.86
N LEU A 570 -19.23 -6.98 -13.74
CA LEU A 570 -18.88 -6.85 -15.14
C LEU A 570 -17.63 -5.97 -15.31
N PRO A 571 -16.87 -6.16 -16.40
CA PRO A 571 -15.75 -5.28 -16.71
C PRO A 571 -16.22 -3.83 -16.81
N SER A 572 -15.52 -2.95 -16.10
CA SER A 572 -15.75 -1.50 -16.18
C SER A 572 -14.52 -0.85 -16.79
N ASN A 573 -14.69 0.14 -17.65
CA ASN A 573 -13.58 0.84 -18.28
C ASN A 573 -13.74 2.36 -18.22
N ILE A 574 -12.63 3.04 -17.92
CA ILE A 574 -12.46 4.47 -18.10
C ILE A 574 -11.22 4.70 -18.95
N GLY A 575 -11.44 5.21 -20.16
CA GLY A 575 -10.37 5.50 -21.10
C GLY A 575 -10.83 6.26 -22.33
N GLY A 576 -9.84 6.60 -23.15
CA GLY A 576 -10.07 7.33 -24.39
C GLY A 576 -8.82 8.04 -24.89
N ASN A 577 -9.00 8.75 -26.00
CA ASN A 577 -7.94 9.54 -26.62
C ASN A 577 -7.94 11.01 -26.16
N GLY A 578 -8.97 11.43 -25.41
CA GLY A 578 -9.10 12.77 -24.87
C GLY A 578 -8.38 12.96 -23.54
N ASN A 579 -8.46 14.18 -22.99
CA ASN A 579 -7.97 14.47 -21.66
C ASN A 579 -8.86 13.82 -20.61
N MET A 580 -8.24 13.26 -19.58
CA MET A 580 -8.94 12.63 -18.46
C MET A 580 -8.49 13.31 -17.17
N THR A 581 -9.41 14.00 -16.51
CA THR A 581 -9.23 14.56 -15.16
C THR A 581 -10.19 13.84 -14.22
N LEU A 582 -9.66 13.08 -13.26
CA LEU A 582 -10.45 12.31 -12.29
C LEU A 582 -10.02 12.63 -10.87
N GLN A 583 -10.97 12.93 -10.01
CA GLN A 583 -10.75 13.23 -8.59
C GLN A 583 -11.81 12.56 -7.70
N GLY A 584 -11.37 12.06 -6.55
CA GLY A 584 -12.19 11.44 -5.52
C GLY A 584 -12.03 9.93 -5.41
N ILE A 585 -12.93 9.32 -4.64
CA ILE A 585 -12.93 7.89 -4.32
C ILE A 585 -13.79 7.14 -5.35
N PHE A 586 -13.16 6.21 -6.06
CA PHE A 586 -13.79 5.30 -7.02
C PHE A 586 -13.94 3.92 -6.38
N MET A 587 -15.16 3.57 -6.00
CA MET A 587 -15.51 2.31 -5.35
C MET A 587 -16.14 1.34 -6.35
N LEU A 588 -15.35 0.39 -6.86
CA LEU A 588 -15.77 -0.66 -7.80
C LEU A 588 -15.37 -2.06 -7.27
N PRO A 589 -15.86 -2.45 -6.08
CA PRO A 589 -15.35 -3.58 -5.30
C PRO A 589 -15.50 -4.95 -5.98
N ASN A 590 -16.35 -5.08 -7.00
CA ASN A 590 -16.61 -6.33 -7.69
C ASN A 590 -16.11 -6.34 -9.16
N ALA A 591 -15.67 -5.20 -9.69
CA ALA A 591 -15.34 -5.04 -11.12
C ALA A 591 -14.18 -5.95 -11.54
N ASN A 592 -14.40 -6.80 -12.54
CA ASN A 592 -13.46 -7.86 -12.92
C ASN A 592 -13.18 -7.89 -14.45
N PRO A 593 -12.17 -7.15 -14.94
CA PRO A 593 -11.39 -6.12 -14.24
C PRO A 593 -12.02 -4.73 -14.37
N PHE A 594 -11.58 -3.80 -13.52
CA PHE A 594 -11.63 -2.37 -13.83
C PHE A 594 -10.44 -2.01 -14.74
N LYS A 595 -10.72 -1.48 -15.91
CA LYS A 595 -9.74 -1.04 -16.90
C LYS A 595 -9.61 0.47 -16.88
N ILE A 596 -8.38 0.95 -16.80
CA ILE A 596 -8.07 2.37 -16.93
C ILE A 596 -6.95 2.55 -17.94
N GLY A 597 -7.09 3.52 -18.84
CA GLY A 597 -6.11 3.65 -19.90
C GLY A 597 -6.48 4.65 -20.97
N GLY A 598 -5.64 4.75 -21.99
CA GLY A 598 -5.81 5.71 -23.08
C GLY A 598 -4.50 6.41 -23.42
N THR A 599 -4.48 7.03 -24.60
CA THR A 599 -3.28 7.70 -25.12
C THR A 599 -3.25 9.20 -24.78
N GLY A 600 -4.34 9.75 -24.25
CA GLY A 600 -4.44 11.16 -23.87
C GLY A 600 -3.75 11.48 -22.54
N THR A 601 -3.67 12.78 -22.21
CA THR A 601 -3.18 13.24 -20.91
C THR A 601 -4.14 12.78 -19.80
N GLN A 602 -3.62 12.02 -18.85
CA GLN A 602 -4.37 11.55 -17.68
C GLN A 602 -3.86 12.29 -16.44
N ILE A 603 -4.71 13.12 -15.85
CA ILE A 603 -4.45 13.85 -14.60
C ILE A 603 -5.37 13.24 -13.55
N VAL A 604 -4.81 12.40 -12.68
CA VAL A 604 -5.60 11.64 -11.71
C VAL A 604 -5.21 12.05 -10.29
N THR A 605 -5.31 13.36 -10.04
CA THR A 605 -4.93 14.00 -8.77
C THR A 605 -6.00 13.78 -7.71
N ASN A 606 -5.58 13.54 -6.47
CA ASN A 606 -6.48 13.33 -5.34
C ASN A 606 -7.54 12.26 -5.61
N SER A 607 -7.09 11.12 -6.13
CA SER A 607 -7.94 10.00 -6.47
C SER A 607 -7.55 8.75 -5.67
N GLN A 608 -8.56 7.99 -5.28
CA GLN A 608 -8.40 6.69 -4.63
C GLN A 608 -9.26 5.66 -5.36
N TYR A 609 -8.66 4.51 -5.68
CA TYR A 609 -9.35 3.40 -6.33
C TYR A 609 -9.44 2.21 -5.39
N VAL A 610 -10.67 1.78 -5.13
CA VAL A 610 -10.96 0.58 -4.35
C VAL A 610 -11.69 -0.39 -5.26
N VAL A 611 -10.93 -1.34 -5.82
CA VAL A 611 -11.40 -2.18 -6.94
C VAL A 611 -11.06 -3.64 -6.70
N ARG A 612 -11.81 -4.56 -7.32
CA ARG A 612 -11.46 -5.98 -7.24
C ARG A 612 -10.16 -6.29 -7.97
N LYS A 613 -10.08 -5.91 -9.26
CA LYS A 613 -8.88 -6.05 -10.09
C LYS A 613 -8.68 -4.81 -10.93
N LEU A 614 -7.42 -4.45 -11.15
CA LEU A 614 -7.03 -3.33 -12.01
C LEU A 614 -6.28 -3.82 -13.24
N GLN A 615 -6.64 -3.29 -14.40
CA GLN A 615 -5.89 -3.42 -15.64
C GLN A 615 -5.58 -2.02 -16.21
N ALA A 616 -4.32 -1.62 -16.19
CA ALA A 616 -3.85 -0.41 -16.83
C ALA A 616 -3.42 -0.71 -18.27
N SER A 617 -3.84 0.09 -19.25
CA SER A 617 -3.54 -0.16 -20.67
C SER A 617 -3.44 1.12 -21.52
N GLY A 618 -3.05 0.97 -22.79
CA GLY A 618 -3.08 2.06 -23.77
C GLY A 618 -1.83 2.95 -23.81
N GLY A 619 -0.75 2.56 -23.12
CA GLY A 619 0.53 3.26 -23.16
C GLY A 619 0.57 4.62 -22.45
N GLY A 620 -0.49 4.96 -21.73
CA GLY A 620 -0.59 6.16 -20.90
C GLY A 620 0.11 6.01 -19.55
N VAL A 621 0.28 7.15 -18.88
CA VAL A 621 0.75 7.23 -17.49
C VAL A 621 -0.47 7.47 -16.61
N LEU A 622 -0.78 6.52 -15.74
CA LEU A 622 -1.72 6.71 -14.64
C LEU A 622 -0.93 7.18 -13.42
N ASP A 623 -1.06 8.47 -13.11
CA ASP A 623 -0.38 9.14 -12.00
C ASP A 623 -1.40 9.50 -10.92
N MET A 624 -1.29 8.87 -9.75
CA MET A 624 -2.22 9.01 -8.62
C MET A 624 -1.51 9.64 -7.42
N ALA A 625 -2.17 10.57 -6.75
CA ALA A 625 -1.70 11.20 -5.51
C ALA A 625 -2.90 11.50 -4.59
N PRO A 626 -3.35 10.55 -3.75
CA PRO A 626 -4.52 10.77 -2.88
C PRO A 626 -4.21 11.80 -1.79
N ASP A 627 -5.17 12.69 -1.50
CA ASP A 627 -5.10 13.55 -0.31
C ASP A 627 -5.44 12.74 0.94
N ALA A 628 -4.62 12.93 1.97
CA ALA A 628 -4.79 12.38 3.30
C ALA A 628 -6.13 12.73 3.97
N ASN A 629 -6.72 13.88 3.62
CA ASN A 629 -7.95 14.38 4.23
C ASN A 629 -9.19 13.89 3.48
N ASP A 630 -9.06 13.68 2.18
CA ASP A 630 -10.17 13.37 1.27
C ASP A 630 -10.26 11.86 0.97
N ALA A 631 -9.24 11.07 1.32
CA ALA A 631 -9.22 9.63 1.09
C ALA A 631 -9.79 8.80 2.26
N VAL A 632 -10.18 7.57 1.95
CA VAL A 632 -10.38 6.53 2.95
C VAL A 632 -9.03 6.04 3.46
N LEU A 633 -8.78 6.31 4.73
CA LEU A 633 -7.57 5.89 5.40
C LEU A 633 -7.72 4.44 5.87
N VAL A 634 -6.75 3.61 5.48
CA VAL A 634 -6.64 2.24 5.98
C VAL A 634 -5.50 2.17 6.97
N ASN A 635 -5.53 1.19 7.88
CA ASN A 635 -4.44 1.00 8.82
C ASN A 635 -3.14 0.77 8.04
N TYR A 636 -2.23 1.72 8.19
CA TYR A 636 -0.91 1.73 7.62
C TYR A 636 0.09 1.23 8.66
N PHE A 637 0.84 0.26 8.20
CA PHE A 637 1.70 -0.59 8.98
C PHE A 637 3.05 0.09 9.19
N GLY A 638 3.45 0.21 10.46
CA GLY A 638 4.52 1.09 10.92
C GLY A 638 5.88 0.87 10.26
N ASP A 639 6.61 1.97 10.08
CA ASP A 639 8.01 1.97 9.64
C ASP A 639 8.88 1.15 10.60
N TYR A 640 9.91 0.51 10.06
CA TYR A 640 10.92 -0.17 10.86
C TYR A 640 12.29 0.45 10.60
N VAL A 641 13.01 0.77 11.68
CA VAL A 641 14.28 1.51 11.61
C VAL A 641 15.36 0.72 12.33
N LEU A 642 16.55 0.68 11.75
CA LEU A 642 17.74 0.22 12.46
C LEU A 642 18.26 1.34 13.36
N VAL A 643 18.24 1.10 14.66
CA VAL A 643 18.88 1.95 15.66
C VAL A 643 20.35 1.56 15.72
N ARG A 644 21.23 2.50 15.38
CA ARG A 644 22.68 2.29 15.28
C ARG A 644 23.45 3.09 16.32
#